data_AF-A0AAE0T710-F1
#
_entry.id   AF-A0AAE0T710-F1
#
_cell.length_a   1.000
_cell.length_b   1.000
_cell.length_c   1.000
_cell.angle_alpha   90.00
_cell.angle_beta   90.00
_cell.angle_gamma   90.00
#
_symmetry.space_group_name_H-M   'P 1'
#
loop_
_entity.id
_entity.type
_entity.pdbx_description
1 polymer ?
#
loop_
_entity_poly.entity_id
_entity_poly.type
_entity_poly.pdbx_seq_one_letter_code
_entity_poly.pdbx_strand_id
1 'polypeptide(L)'
;MKLLSIGIQHFDELRETNRMYVDKTEMIYHLMKDKGVYFLSRPRRFGKSLLLSTMEQLALGRKDLFKDLWIEDKWDWEKKYPVIRISFTSVPYKNLGLETAILETLLLICKQYQITPNQTKSISFLFTQILNEVHAKHGKIVLLIDEYDKPIIDFLEEKHIETATENQAIMKNFYSCLKDNGHFIHTLLITGISKFPRVSIFSELNHLTDLTLHPNYVNLLGYTQEELEKYFDEHLDFYLTKHNKETKQGLLDKIRLWYNGFSWDGENRVYNPFSILNFFDTNQFANYWFVSGTPTFLLRLMFEKKNYEFENVSFNVNSNNIYDIHKLELIPILFQTGYLTITEVKEIRDNKKQFKLNYPNKEVRDSFYDFIINSICFTDGVDKQFVNRLADGFIENNLDEVEEVIDEMLKDVPHDFYVKQEVVLHCLLHIVFTYVGLQIQSEVHTQKGRLDAVVETKSHVYIFEFKINKTVNEAIKQIRQKEYGLKYAKTKKQLIGIGANYSTKKRCFDKWKRIVIINNANWRNEFANWRNEFANWRNEFANWRNEFANWRNEFANWRNEFANWRNRFANWRNRFANWRNDKNFNETLADFLHLAGEIITKMTEHANVFPNVPVPLTQVVAERGAFREVLNILQDELENAPDNVKELVKSLPADSTEFLETTEEVIDLATEYINEKVVGQTSFADCLHIALATISRADFIVSWNFKHIVNIERIRGYNSINIQHGYKQLEIRSPREFEKYEDL
;
A
#
# COMPACT_ATOMS: atom_id res chain seq x y z
N MET A 1 10.16 14.85 -39.83
CA MET A 1 10.31 13.78 -38.82
C MET A 1 10.72 12.48 -39.47
N LYS A 2 11.93 11.98 -39.14
CA LYS A 2 12.39 10.65 -39.59
C LYS A 2 11.56 9.55 -38.91
N LEU A 3 11.32 8.47 -39.64
CA LEU A 3 10.64 7.27 -39.12
C LEU A 3 11.48 6.60 -38.04
N LEU A 4 10.82 6.09 -37.00
CA LEU A 4 11.45 5.37 -35.89
C LEU A 4 11.92 3.98 -36.34
N SER A 5 12.97 3.44 -35.75
CA SER A 5 13.59 2.16 -36.12
C SER A 5 13.14 0.98 -35.22
N ILE A 6 11.86 0.94 -34.82
CA ILE A 6 11.34 -0.10 -33.92
C ILE A 6 11.47 -1.48 -34.57
N GLY A 7 12.09 -2.43 -33.88
CA GLY A 7 12.21 -3.82 -34.32
C GLY A 7 13.27 -4.08 -35.39
N ILE A 8 13.90 -3.04 -35.96
CA ILE A 8 14.93 -3.19 -36.99
C ILE A 8 16.29 -3.44 -36.35
N GLN A 9 16.92 -4.54 -36.75
CA GLN A 9 18.22 -4.98 -36.25
C GLN A 9 19.33 -4.93 -37.31
N HIS A 10 18.96 -4.64 -38.55
CA HIS A 10 19.85 -4.56 -39.70
C HIS A 10 20.15 -3.10 -40.02
N PHE A 11 21.43 -2.74 -39.99
CA PHE A 11 21.87 -1.36 -40.16
C PHE A 11 21.64 -0.88 -41.60
N ASP A 12 21.91 -1.73 -42.59
CA ASP A 12 21.60 -1.51 -44.00
C ASP A 12 20.12 -1.20 -44.22
N GLU A 13 19.21 -2.05 -43.73
CA GLU A 13 17.76 -1.81 -43.83
C GLU A 13 17.36 -0.46 -43.20
N LEU A 14 17.90 -0.16 -42.01
CA LEU A 14 17.62 1.08 -41.29
C LEU A 14 18.04 2.31 -42.12
N ARG A 15 19.23 2.27 -42.73
CA ARG A 15 19.79 3.38 -43.51
C ARG A 15 19.11 3.52 -44.88
N GLU A 16 18.87 2.42 -45.58
CA GLU A 16 18.20 2.41 -46.89
C GLU A 16 16.75 2.88 -46.81
N THR A 17 16.07 2.63 -45.68
CA THR A 17 14.71 3.14 -45.40
C THR A 17 14.68 4.53 -44.74
N ASN A 18 15.83 5.21 -44.66
CA ASN A 18 16.01 6.56 -44.08
C ASN A 18 15.37 6.72 -42.68
N ARG A 19 15.53 5.69 -41.84
CA ARG A 19 15.03 5.70 -40.46
C ARG A 19 16.03 6.38 -39.52
N MET A 20 15.53 6.73 -38.34
CA MET A 20 16.33 7.33 -37.28
C MET A 20 17.44 6.38 -36.82
N TYR A 21 18.67 6.91 -36.72
CA TYR A 21 19.84 6.24 -36.17
C TYR A 21 20.54 7.20 -35.21
N VAL A 22 20.85 6.74 -34.00
CA VAL A 22 21.70 7.46 -33.06
C VAL A 22 23.14 7.06 -33.35
N ASP A 23 23.95 8.02 -33.78
CA ASP A 23 25.30 7.76 -34.24
C ASP A 23 26.25 7.35 -33.10
N LYS A 24 26.71 6.10 -33.15
CA LYS A 24 27.71 5.51 -32.23
C LYS A 24 29.05 5.23 -32.93
N THR A 25 29.23 5.73 -34.15
CA THR A 25 30.31 5.27 -35.04
C THR A 25 31.70 5.70 -34.59
N GLU A 26 31.83 6.73 -33.76
CA GLU A 26 33.10 7.11 -33.11
C GLU A 26 33.64 5.99 -32.21
N MET A 27 32.81 5.43 -31.34
CA MET A 27 33.21 4.30 -30.50
C MET A 27 33.49 3.05 -31.33
N ILE A 28 32.71 2.81 -32.40
CA ILE A 28 32.92 1.69 -33.32
C ILE A 28 34.27 1.82 -34.04
N TYR A 29 34.64 3.03 -34.46
CA TYR A 29 35.94 3.32 -35.07
C TYR A 29 37.08 2.88 -34.14
N HIS A 30 37.02 3.25 -32.87
CA HIS A 30 38.05 2.85 -31.91
C HIS A 30 38.11 1.35 -31.64
N LEU A 31 36.98 0.63 -31.73
CA LEU A 31 36.95 -0.83 -31.62
C LEU A 31 37.54 -1.54 -32.85
N MET A 32 37.37 -0.96 -34.04
CA MET A 32 37.69 -1.61 -35.32
C MET A 32 38.95 -1.07 -36.02
N LYS A 33 39.54 0.03 -35.55
CA LYS A 33 40.78 0.56 -36.13
C LYS A 33 41.94 -0.42 -35.99
N ASP A 34 42.07 -1.02 -34.81
CA ASP A 34 43.13 -1.96 -34.46
C ASP A 34 42.59 -3.37 -34.25
N LYS A 35 43.50 -4.36 -34.23
CA LYS A 35 43.13 -5.74 -33.91
C LYS A 35 42.59 -5.82 -32.48
N GLY A 36 41.44 -6.47 -32.29
CA GLY A 36 40.83 -6.55 -30.97
C GLY A 36 39.91 -7.76 -30.77
N VAL A 37 39.85 -8.23 -29.52
CA VAL A 37 38.99 -9.35 -29.10
C VAL A 37 38.14 -8.86 -27.93
N TYR A 38 36.84 -8.77 -28.15
CA TYR A 38 35.92 -8.02 -27.31
C TYR A 38 34.73 -8.87 -26.89
N PHE A 39 34.24 -8.56 -25.69
CA PHE A 39 33.02 -9.10 -25.12
C PHE A 39 32.12 -7.96 -24.65
N LEU A 40 30.83 -8.04 -24.96
CA LEU A 40 29.84 -7.07 -24.49
C LEU A 40 28.60 -7.78 -23.97
N SER A 41 28.38 -7.70 -22.65
CA SER A 41 27.11 -8.07 -22.04
C SER A 41 26.25 -6.84 -21.82
N ARG A 42 25.02 -6.87 -22.34
CA ARG A 42 23.99 -5.86 -22.08
C ARG A 42 22.63 -6.55 -22.00
N PRO A 43 21.66 -6.00 -21.24
CA PRO A 43 20.31 -6.52 -21.20
C PRO A 43 19.67 -6.63 -22.59
N ARG A 44 18.53 -7.30 -22.67
CA ARG A 44 17.75 -7.39 -23.91
C ARG A 44 17.38 -6.00 -24.41
N ARG A 45 17.22 -5.87 -25.73
CA ARG A 45 16.70 -4.66 -26.40
C ARG A 45 17.56 -3.41 -26.25
N PHE A 46 18.86 -3.58 -25.96
CA PHE A 46 19.85 -2.50 -25.94
C PHE A 46 20.51 -2.19 -27.29
N GLY A 47 20.10 -2.86 -28.37
CA GLY A 47 20.68 -2.62 -29.71
C GLY A 47 21.97 -3.39 -30.01
N LYS A 48 22.25 -4.50 -29.29
CA LYS A 48 23.43 -5.35 -29.54
C LYS A 48 23.51 -5.83 -31.00
N SER A 49 22.42 -6.38 -31.53
CA SER A 49 22.36 -6.89 -32.90
C SER A 49 22.51 -5.78 -33.95
N LEU A 50 22.00 -4.58 -33.67
CA LEU A 50 22.18 -3.40 -34.53
C LEU A 50 23.65 -2.93 -34.53
N LEU A 51 24.32 -2.96 -33.37
CA LEU A 51 25.76 -2.68 -33.28
C LEU A 51 26.56 -3.68 -34.13
N LEU A 52 26.28 -4.98 -34.02
CA LEU A 52 26.95 -6.00 -34.84
C LEU A 52 26.70 -5.78 -36.33
N SER A 53 25.46 -5.47 -36.72
CA SER A 53 25.13 -5.16 -38.12
C SER A 53 25.84 -3.89 -38.60
N THR A 54 25.99 -2.87 -37.76
CA THR A 54 26.74 -1.66 -38.09
C THR A 54 28.22 -1.99 -38.34
N MET A 55 28.83 -2.80 -37.46
CA MET A 55 30.23 -3.25 -37.62
C MET A 55 30.42 -4.12 -38.87
N GLU A 56 29.44 -4.98 -39.18
CA GLU A 56 29.41 -5.79 -40.40
C GLU A 56 29.43 -4.91 -41.66
N GLN A 57 28.52 -3.93 -41.75
CA GLN A 57 28.48 -3.04 -42.92
C GLN A 57 29.74 -2.16 -43.03
N LEU A 58 30.34 -1.76 -41.91
CA LEU A 58 31.61 -1.04 -41.90
C LEU A 58 32.77 -1.91 -42.42
N ALA A 59 32.85 -3.16 -41.98
CA ALA A 59 33.86 -4.13 -42.42
C ALA A 59 33.74 -4.46 -43.92
N LEU A 60 32.52 -4.50 -44.45
CA LEU A 60 32.26 -4.71 -45.88
C LEU A 60 32.56 -3.48 -46.74
N GLY A 61 32.83 -2.32 -46.14
CA GLY A 61 33.18 -1.08 -46.85
C GLY A 61 31.97 -0.41 -47.53
N ARG A 62 30.75 -0.58 -47.00
CA ARG A 62 29.51 0.02 -47.53
C ARG A 62 29.40 1.52 -47.21
N LYS A 63 30.29 2.34 -47.77
CA LYS A 63 30.38 3.80 -47.52
C LYS A 63 29.05 4.53 -47.69
N ASP A 64 28.22 4.08 -48.63
CA ASP A 64 26.89 4.63 -48.92
C ASP A 64 25.98 4.68 -47.68
N LEU A 65 26.09 3.69 -46.79
CA LEU A 65 25.26 3.60 -45.59
C LEU A 65 25.71 4.55 -44.47
N PHE A 66 26.96 5.00 -44.48
CA PHE A 66 27.57 5.80 -43.41
C PHE A 66 27.59 7.31 -43.70
N LYS A 67 26.93 7.75 -44.77
CA LYS A 67 26.81 9.17 -45.08
C LYS A 67 26.19 9.96 -43.91
N ASP A 68 26.75 11.13 -43.64
CA ASP A 68 26.37 12.06 -42.57
C ASP A 68 26.56 11.50 -41.14
N LEU A 69 27.34 10.42 -40.99
CA LEU A 69 27.78 9.89 -39.70
C LEU A 69 29.23 10.29 -39.42
N TRP A 70 29.61 10.33 -38.14
CA TRP A 70 30.94 10.75 -37.67
C TRP A 70 32.09 10.00 -38.36
N ILE A 71 31.88 8.71 -38.68
CA ILE A 71 32.92 7.85 -39.25
C ILE A 71 33.18 8.07 -40.75
N GLU A 72 32.30 8.80 -41.46
CA GLU A 72 32.32 8.92 -42.92
C GLU A 72 33.70 9.33 -43.48
N ASP A 73 34.36 10.29 -42.84
CA ASP A 73 35.66 10.85 -43.26
C ASP A 73 36.85 10.30 -42.45
N LYS A 74 36.60 9.38 -41.49
CA LYS A 74 37.63 8.81 -40.61
C LYS A 74 38.05 7.40 -40.97
N TRP A 75 37.22 6.68 -41.72
CA TRP A 75 37.45 5.29 -42.09
C TRP A 75 38.11 5.14 -43.47
N ASP A 76 38.99 4.15 -43.60
CA ASP A 76 39.58 3.76 -44.88
C ASP A 76 38.62 2.80 -45.60
N TRP A 77 37.83 3.35 -46.52
CA TRP A 77 36.80 2.60 -47.26
C TRP A 77 37.36 1.62 -48.30
N GLU A 78 38.65 1.73 -48.65
CA GLU A 78 39.32 0.74 -49.50
C GLU A 78 39.64 -0.54 -48.71
N LYS A 79 39.75 -0.43 -47.38
CA LYS A 79 40.04 -1.54 -46.49
C LYS A 79 38.77 -2.34 -46.18
N LYS A 80 38.64 -3.50 -46.82
CA LYS A 80 37.52 -4.44 -46.63
C LYS A 80 37.97 -5.69 -45.89
N TYR A 81 37.08 -6.25 -45.09
CA TYR A 81 37.30 -7.49 -44.36
C TYR A 81 36.16 -8.48 -44.63
N PRO A 82 36.43 -9.78 -44.83
CA PRO A 82 35.40 -10.82 -44.77
C PRO A 82 34.75 -10.84 -43.38
N VAL A 83 33.42 -10.95 -43.35
CA VAL A 83 32.63 -11.00 -42.12
C VAL A 83 32.04 -12.38 -41.92
N ILE A 84 32.27 -12.98 -40.76
CA ILE A 84 31.56 -14.18 -40.32
C ILE A 84 30.67 -13.78 -39.15
N ARG A 85 29.36 -13.87 -39.34
CA ARG A 85 28.36 -13.54 -38.32
C ARG A 85 27.60 -14.79 -37.92
N ILE A 86 27.58 -15.09 -36.62
CA ILE A 86 26.85 -16.22 -36.04
C ILE A 86 25.89 -15.69 -34.99
N SER A 87 24.60 -15.93 -35.14
CA SER A 87 23.58 -15.59 -34.14
C SER A 87 22.97 -16.85 -33.58
N PHE A 88 23.11 -17.08 -32.26
CA PHE A 88 22.51 -18.25 -31.62
C PHE A 88 20.99 -18.15 -31.51
N THR A 89 20.39 -16.98 -31.78
CA THR A 89 18.92 -16.85 -31.89
C THR A 89 18.35 -17.66 -33.04
N SER A 90 19.08 -17.76 -34.16
CA SER A 90 18.67 -18.49 -35.36
C SER A 90 19.12 -19.96 -35.38
N VAL A 91 19.88 -20.41 -34.38
CA VAL A 91 20.42 -21.78 -34.33
C VAL A 91 19.35 -22.73 -33.75
N PRO A 92 18.92 -23.78 -34.47
CA PRO A 92 17.82 -24.66 -34.06
C PRO A 92 18.23 -25.71 -32.99
N TYR A 93 19.03 -25.32 -32.00
CA TYR A 93 19.59 -26.23 -30.99
C TYR A 93 18.54 -26.88 -30.08
N LYS A 94 17.35 -26.29 -29.93
CA LYS A 94 16.25 -26.86 -29.14
C LYS A 94 15.73 -28.19 -29.70
N ASN A 95 15.80 -28.34 -31.03
CA ASN A 95 15.28 -29.52 -31.72
C ASN A 95 16.40 -30.50 -32.08
N LEU A 96 17.56 -29.98 -32.48
CA LEU A 96 18.65 -30.81 -33.03
C LEU A 96 19.75 -31.15 -32.02
N GLY A 97 19.77 -30.51 -30.85
CA GLY A 97 20.95 -30.46 -30.00
C GLY A 97 21.95 -29.40 -30.50
N LEU A 98 22.74 -28.84 -29.58
CA LEU A 98 23.60 -27.70 -29.89
C LEU A 98 24.73 -28.06 -30.86
N GLU A 99 25.34 -29.24 -30.70
CA GLU A 99 26.46 -29.66 -31.54
C GLU A 99 26.05 -29.74 -33.03
N THR A 100 24.96 -30.46 -33.31
CA THR A 100 24.43 -30.60 -34.67
C THR A 100 24.00 -29.26 -35.25
N ALA A 101 23.33 -28.41 -34.46
CA ALA A 101 22.88 -27.11 -34.94
C ALA A 101 24.04 -26.14 -35.27
N ILE A 102 25.15 -26.20 -34.51
CA ILE A 102 26.37 -25.45 -34.86
C ILE A 102 26.99 -26.01 -36.15
N LEU A 103 27.07 -27.34 -36.31
CA LEU A 103 27.60 -27.94 -37.55
C LEU A 103 26.81 -27.49 -38.78
N GLU A 104 25.48 -27.50 -38.73
CA GLU A 104 24.64 -27.01 -39.83
C GLU A 104 24.92 -25.53 -40.14
N THR A 105 25.10 -24.70 -39.10
CA THR A 105 25.45 -23.28 -39.27
C THR A 105 26.81 -23.11 -39.94
N LEU A 106 27.81 -23.89 -39.55
CA LEU A 106 29.14 -23.87 -40.18
C LEU A 106 29.08 -24.34 -41.65
N LEU A 107 28.24 -25.33 -41.97
CA LEU A 107 28.04 -25.77 -43.35
C LEU A 107 27.39 -24.69 -44.23
N LEU A 108 26.50 -23.86 -43.68
CA LEU A 108 25.97 -22.70 -44.39
C LEU A 108 27.06 -21.66 -44.66
N ILE A 109 27.96 -21.41 -43.71
CA ILE A 109 29.12 -20.52 -43.89
C ILE A 109 30.06 -21.08 -44.96
N CYS A 110 30.31 -22.40 -44.98
CA CYS A 110 31.07 -23.04 -46.05
C CYS A 110 30.46 -22.77 -47.42
N LYS A 111 29.12 -22.87 -47.55
CA LYS A 111 28.43 -22.54 -48.81
C LYS A 111 28.59 -21.07 -49.20
N GLN A 112 28.46 -20.15 -48.24
CA GLN A 112 28.61 -18.71 -48.46
C GLN A 112 30.01 -18.36 -49.02
N TYR A 113 31.07 -18.97 -48.47
CA TYR A 113 32.46 -18.73 -48.87
C TYR A 113 33.01 -19.72 -49.90
N GLN A 114 32.16 -20.59 -50.45
CA GLN A 114 32.53 -21.61 -51.44
C GLN A 114 33.71 -22.48 -50.96
N ILE A 115 33.58 -23.00 -49.75
CA ILE A 115 34.53 -23.89 -49.07
C ILE A 115 33.98 -25.32 -49.11
N THR A 116 34.82 -26.27 -49.49
CA THR A 116 34.46 -27.70 -49.47
C THR A 116 34.72 -28.26 -48.07
N PRO A 117 33.68 -28.59 -47.29
CA PRO A 117 33.88 -29.07 -45.92
C PRO A 117 34.61 -30.42 -45.93
N ASN A 118 35.60 -30.57 -45.04
CA ASN A 118 36.22 -31.87 -44.81
C ASN A 118 35.19 -32.86 -44.21
N GLN A 119 35.38 -34.16 -44.43
CA GLN A 119 34.47 -35.23 -43.98
C GLN A 119 34.37 -35.41 -42.44
N THR A 120 35.00 -34.52 -41.66
CA THR A 120 35.03 -34.64 -40.19
C THR A 120 33.71 -34.17 -39.59
N LYS A 121 33.28 -34.80 -38.48
CA LYS A 121 32.11 -34.38 -37.70
C LYS A 121 32.45 -33.40 -36.57
N SER A 122 33.69 -32.90 -36.49
CA SER A 122 34.13 -32.05 -35.39
C SER A 122 33.86 -30.57 -35.71
N ILE A 123 33.09 -29.91 -34.84
CA ILE A 123 32.83 -28.46 -34.90
C ILE A 123 34.14 -27.67 -34.95
N SER A 124 35.05 -27.94 -34.01
CA SER A 124 36.28 -27.16 -33.84
C SER A 124 37.18 -27.27 -35.07
N PHE A 125 37.23 -28.46 -35.68
CA PHE A 125 38.01 -28.67 -36.91
C PHE A 125 37.39 -27.97 -38.12
N LEU A 126 36.08 -28.10 -38.32
CA LEU A 126 35.38 -27.44 -39.42
C LEU A 126 35.49 -25.91 -39.31
N PHE A 127 35.35 -25.37 -38.10
CA PHE A 127 35.48 -23.93 -37.90
C PHE A 127 36.92 -23.45 -38.15
N THR A 128 37.92 -24.22 -37.72
CA THR A 128 39.34 -23.96 -38.06
C THR A 128 39.57 -23.93 -39.57
N GLN A 129 39.00 -24.89 -40.31
CA GLN A 129 39.09 -24.93 -41.77
C GLN A 129 38.49 -23.66 -42.39
N ILE A 130 37.29 -23.26 -41.94
CA ILE A 130 36.63 -22.03 -42.41
C ILE A 130 37.53 -20.81 -42.18
N LEU A 131 38.04 -20.63 -40.95
CA LEU A 131 38.88 -19.47 -40.63
C LEU A 131 40.15 -19.41 -41.48
N ASN A 132 40.80 -20.56 -41.71
CA ASN A 132 42.00 -20.63 -42.53
C ASN A 132 41.71 -20.30 -44.01
N GLU A 133 40.71 -20.95 -44.61
CA GLU A 133 40.40 -20.75 -46.02
C GLU A 133 39.85 -19.36 -46.32
N VAL A 134 38.99 -18.81 -45.45
CA VAL A 134 38.51 -17.43 -45.60
C VAL A 134 39.69 -16.46 -45.46
N HIS A 135 40.59 -16.68 -44.50
CA HIS A 135 41.76 -15.84 -44.36
C HIS A 135 42.69 -15.88 -45.57
N ALA A 136 42.94 -17.09 -46.10
CA ALA A 136 43.80 -17.27 -47.27
C ALA A 136 43.23 -16.59 -48.53
N LYS A 137 41.90 -16.59 -48.72
CA LYS A 137 41.23 -16.01 -49.89
C LYS A 137 40.92 -14.50 -49.75
N HIS A 138 40.59 -14.04 -48.55
CA HIS A 138 40.01 -12.72 -48.32
C HIS A 138 40.74 -11.86 -47.28
N GLY A 139 41.78 -12.38 -46.64
CA GLY A 139 42.54 -11.67 -45.60
C GLY A 139 41.88 -11.75 -44.22
N LYS A 140 42.24 -10.82 -43.32
CA LYS A 140 41.83 -10.90 -41.91
C LYS A 140 40.31 -10.80 -41.72
N ILE A 141 39.78 -11.59 -40.78
CA ILE A 141 38.34 -11.79 -40.59
C ILE A 141 37.78 -10.90 -39.50
N VAL A 142 36.59 -10.33 -39.72
CA VAL A 142 35.74 -9.78 -38.65
C VAL A 142 34.73 -10.86 -38.23
N LEU A 143 34.87 -11.36 -37.00
CA LEU A 143 34.05 -12.42 -36.43
C LEU A 143 33.08 -11.82 -35.41
N LEU A 144 31.78 -11.93 -35.69
CA LEU A 144 30.70 -11.35 -34.88
C LEU A 144 29.80 -12.47 -34.36
N ILE A 145 29.66 -12.58 -33.04
CA ILE A 145 28.89 -13.66 -32.42
C ILE A 145 27.82 -13.07 -31.50
N ASP A 146 26.55 -13.31 -31.81
CA ASP A 146 25.41 -12.80 -31.06
C ASP A 146 24.69 -13.86 -30.22
N GLU A 147 24.15 -13.43 -29.08
CA GLU A 147 23.44 -14.25 -28.09
C GLU A 147 24.18 -15.54 -27.69
N TYR A 148 25.50 -15.46 -27.45
CA TYR A 148 26.35 -16.63 -27.16
C TYR A 148 25.88 -17.49 -25.98
N ASP A 149 25.17 -16.89 -25.04
CA ASP A 149 24.68 -17.46 -23.79
C ASP A 149 23.30 -18.10 -23.91
N LYS A 150 22.57 -17.84 -25.00
CA LYS A 150 21.21 -18.32 -25.23
C LYS A 150 21.06 -19.85 -25.16
N PRO A 151 21.97 -20.67 -25.76
CA PRO A 151 21.87 -22.12 -25.66
C PRO A 151 22.05 -22.67 -24.25
N ILE A 152 22.54 -21.88 -23.31
CA ILE A 152 22.71 -22.29 -21.91
C ILE A 152 21.52 -21.76 -21.10
N ILE A 153 21.18 -20.47 -21.26
CA ILE A 153 20.07 -19.82 -20.54
C ILE A 153 18.74 -20.53 -20.78
N ASP A 154 18.48 -20.99 -22.00
CA ASP A 154 17.23 -21.66 -22.35
C ASP A 154 17.02 -23.01 -21.63
N PHE A 155 18.06 -23.56 -20.99
CA PHE A 155 18.01 -24.85 -20.29
C PHE A 155 18.39 -24.75 -18.81
N LEU A 156 18.38 -23.56 -18.20
CA LEU A 156 18.70 -23.37 -16.78
C LEU A 156 17.64 -23.89 -15.78
N GLU A 157 16.56 -24.51 -16.26
CA GLU A 157 15.58 -25.18 -15.40
C GLU A 157 16.12 -26.51 -14.85
N GLU A 158 15.69 -26.96 -13.66
CA GLU A 158 16.27 -28.16 -12.98
C GLU A 158 16.26 -29.39 -13.86
N LYS A 159 15.13 -29.64 -14.53
CA LYS A 159 14.90 -30.77 -15.43
C LYS A 159 15.81 -30.76 -16.67
N HIS A 160 16.52 -29.66 -16.93
CA HIS A 160 17.35 -29.46 -18.12
C HIS A 160 18.78 -29.00 -17.79
N ILE A 161 19.17 -28.99 -16.51
CA ILE A 161 20.49 -28.50 -16.09
C ILE A 161 21.65 -29.31 -16.68
N GLU A 162 21.44 -30.62 -16.91
CA GLU A 162 22.39 -31.49 -17.60
C GLU A 162 22.62 -31.03 -19.05
N THR A 163 21.56 -30.69 -19.78
CA THR A 163 21.64 -30.11 -21.13
C THR A 163 22.35 -28.76 -21.13
N ALA A 164 22.12 -27.91 -20.12
CA ALA A 164 22.86 -26.65 -19.98
C ALA A 164 24.36 -26.88 -19.77
N THR A 165 24.73 -27.94 -19.05
CA THR A 165 26.11 -28.32 -18.76
C THR A 165 26.79 -28.90 -20.01
N GLU A 166 26.09 -29.77 -20.74
CA GLU A 166 26.53 -30.29 -22.04
C GLU A 166 26.72 -29.16 -23.05
N ASN A 167 25.76 -28.24 -23.16
CA ASN A 167 25.84 -27.08 -24.04
C ASN A 167 27.04 -26.18 -23.68
N GLN A 168 27.35 -26.01 -22.39
CA GLN A 168 28.55 -25.30 -21.96
C GLN A 168 29.84 -25.98 -22.45
N ALA A 169 29.91 -27.32 -22.38
CA ALA A 169 31.05 -28.08 -22.87
C ALA A 169 31.20 -27.99 -24.41
N ILE A 170 30.09 -28.10 -25.15
CA ILE A 170 30.06 -27.93 -26.61
C ILE A 170 30.53 -26.52 -26.99
N MET A 171 30.06 -25.48 -26.29
CA MET A 171 30.51 -24.11 -26.53
C MET A 171 32.00 -23.95 -26.24
N LYS A 172 32.51 -24.50 -25.13
CA LYS A 172 33.95 -24.49 -24.84
C LYS A 172 34.76 -25.11 -25.99
N ASN A 173 34.30 -26.24 -26.54
CA ASN A 173 34.93 -26.86 -27.70
C ASN A 173 34.86 -25.96 -28.95
N PHE A 174 33.71 -25.35 -29.24
CA PHE A 174 33.53 -24.42 -30.36
C PHE A 174 34.51 -23.23 -30.30
N TYR A 175 34.65 -22.58 -29.15
CA TYR A 175 35.54 -21.41 -28.99
C TYR A 175 37.02 -21.77 -28.87
N SER A 176 37.36 -23.02 -28.51
CA SER A 176 38.76 -23.45 -28.32
C SER A 176 39.63 -23.23 -29.57
N CYS A 177 39.05 -23.40 -30.77
CA CYS A 177 39.77 -23.20 -32.03
C CYS A 177 40.26 -21.76 -32.22
N LEU A 178 39.61 -20.76 -31.61
CA LEU A 178 39.99 -19.36 -31.78
C LEU A 178 41.33 -19.03 -31.11
N LYS A 179 41.79 -19.85 -30.17
CA LYS A 179 43.07 -19.67 -29.47
C LYS A 179 44.25 -19.74 -30.44
N ASP A 180 44.31 -20.80 -31.25
CA ASP A 180 45.40 -21.03 -32.19
C ASP A 180 45.21 -20.25 -33.50
N ASN A 181 43.95 -19.96 -33.84
CA ASN A 181 43.56 -19.26 -35.08
C ASN A 181 43.36 -17.75 -34.90
N GLY A 182 43.66 -17.18 -33.72
CA GLY A 182 43.43 -15.77 -33.42
C GLY A 182 44.22 -14.80 -34.31
N HIS A 183 45.26 -15.27 -35.02
CA HIS A 183 46.02 -14.47 -35.98
C HIS A 183 45.26 -14.20 -37.29
N PHE A 184 44.29 -15.04 -37.65
CA PHE A 184 43.39 -14.83 -38.80
C PHE A 184 42.34 -13.75 -38.55
N ILE A 185 42.08 -13.42 -37.29
CA ILE A 185 40.99 -12.52 -36.90
C ILE A 185 41.52 -11.10 -36.72
N HIS A 186 40.88 -10.15 -37.40
CA HIS A 186 41.05 -8.72 -37.16
C HIS A 186 40.27 -8.29 -35.91
N THR A 187 38.97 -8.54 -35.90
CA THR A 187 38.09 -8.14 -34.79
C THR A 187 37.18 -9.30 -34.43
N LEU A 188 37.16 -9.67 -33.14
CA LEU A 188 36.15 -10.56 -32.57
C LEU A 188 35.27 -9.75 -31.63
N LEU A 189 33.96 -9.75 -31.83
CA LEU A 189 33.00 -9.24 -30.84
C LEU A 189 31.96 -10.31 -30.51
N ILE A 190 31.88 -10.65 -29.24
CA ILE A 190 30.90 -11.59 -28.69
C ILE A 190 29.89 -10.80 -27.84
N THR A 191 28.60 -10.93 -28.15
CA THR A 191 27.51 -10.28 -27.42
C THR A 191 26.60 -11.28 -26.74
N GLY A 192 26.04 -10.88 -25.58
CA GLY A 192 25.10 -11.69 -24.81
C GLY A 192 24.42 -10.89 -23.71
N ILE A 193 23.69 -11.58 -22.83
CA ILE A 193 23.03 -11.00 -21.65
C ILE A 193 23.87 -11.29 -20.40
N SER A 194 24.27 -12.54 -20.24
CA SER A 194 24.89 -13.12 -19.06
C SER A 194 26.41 -13.15 -19.15
N LYS A 195 27.08 -13.22 -17.98
CA LYS A 195 28.51 -13.50 -17.87
C LYS A 195 28.82 -14.90 -17.30
N PHE A 196 27.85 -15.65 -16.79
CA PHE A 196 28.10 -16.96 -16.15
C PHE A 196 28.78 -17.97 -17.10
N PRO A 197 28.36 -18.09 -18.38
CA PRO A 197 29.06 -18.97 -19.31
C PRO A 197 30.48 -18.48 -19.69
N ARG A 198 30.78 -17.20 -19.46
CA ARG A 198 32.04 -16.57 -19.89
C ARG A 198 33.26 -17.22 -19.25
N VAL A 199 33.23 -17.45 -17.93
CA VAL A 199 34.39 -17.87 -17.13
C VAL A 199 34.82 -19.30 -17.47
N SER A 200 33.88 -20.17 -17.84
CA SER A 200 34.13 -21.56 -18.22
C SER A 200 34.40 -21.75 -19.71
N ILE A 201 33.77 -20.96 -20.59
CA ILE A 201 33.85 -21.11 -22.06
C ILE A 201 35.08 -20.41 -22.62
N PHE A 202 35.38 -19.19 -22.16
CA PHE A 202 36.45 -18.37 -22.73
C PHE A 202 37.75 -18.43 -21.93
N SER A 203 37.90 -19.39 -21.01
CA SER A 203 39.18 -19.63 -20.33
C SER A 203 40.31 -19.89 -21.33
N GLU A 204 39.98 -20.34 -22.54
CA GLU A 204 40.93 -20.58 -23.63
C GLU A 204 41.30 -19.32 -24.44
N LEU A 205 40.54 -18.21 -24.31
CA LEU A 205 40.79 -16.97 -25.03
C LEU A 205 41.67 -16.02 -24.20
N ASN A 206 42.98 -16.15 -24.36
CA ASN A 206 43.93 -15.20 -23.80
C ASN A 206 43.67 -13.82 -24.46
N HIS A 207 43.36 -12.77 -23.67
CA HIS A 207 43.16 -11.37 -24.09
C HIS A 207 41.73 -10.88 -24.48
N LEU A 208 40.67 -11.54 -24.01
CA LEU A 208 39.29 -11.03 -24.19
C LEU A 208 39.01 -9.78 -23.34
N THR A 209 38.83 -8.62 -23.98
CA THR A 209 38.50 -7.34 -23.32
C THR A 209 37.00 -7.23 -23.06
N ASP A 210 36.61 -6.98 -21.81
CA ASP A 210 35.21 -6.78 -21.43
C ASP A 210 34.79 -5.32 -21.61
N LEU A 211 34.04 -5.03 -22.66
CA LEU A 211 33.49 -3.71 -22.94
C LEU A 211 32.37 -3.32 -21.97
N THR A 212 31.79 -4.27 -21.24
CA THR A 212 30.61 -4.04 -20.39
C THR A 212 30.84 -2.95 -19.35
N LEU A 213 32.00 -2.98 -18.69
CA LEU A 213 32.40 -2.06 -17.61
C LEU A 213 33.56 -1.15 -18.05
N HIS A 214 33.91 -1.13 -19.34
CA HIS A 214 35.04 -0.36 -19.83
C HIS A 214 34.65 1.12 -19.92
N PRO A 215 35.39 2.06 -19.29
CA PRO A 215 35.02 3.47 -19.20
C PRO A 215 34.69 4.12 -20.56
N ASN A 216 35.50 3.85 -21.58
CA ASN A 216 35.32 4.44 -22.91
C ASN A 216 34.11 3.89 -23.70
N TYR A 217 33.48 2.81 -23.24
CA TYR A 217 32.42 2.12 -23.99
C TYR A 217 31.14 1.92 -23.16
N VAL A 218 31.01 2.59 -22.01
CA VAL A 218 29.82 2.50 -21.15
C VAL A 218 28.56 2.88 -21.93
N ASN A 219 28.66 3.94 -22.76
CA ASN A 219 27.58 4.51 -23.56
C ASN A 219 27.52 3.97 -25.01
N LEU A 220 28.25 2.88 -25.32
CA LEU A 220 28.24 2.26 -26.66
C LEU A 220 26.84 1.83 -27.09
N LEU A 221 26.03 1.36 -26.12
CA LEU A 221 24.63 0.99 -26.31
C LEU A 221 23.74 1.80 -25.36
N GLY A 222 22.49 2.00 -25.75
CA GLY A 222 21.59 2.93 -25.07
C GLY A 222 21.71 4.36 -25.63
N TYR A 223 20.78 5.21 -25.23
CA TYR A 223 20.82 6.64 -25.57
C TYR A 223 21.20 7.45 -24.34
N THR A 224 22.12 8.40 -24.47
CA THR A 224 22.37 9.38 -23.40
C THR A 224 21.28 10.46 -23.39
N GLN A 225 21.30 11.33 -22.39
CA GLN A 225 20.42 12.50 -22.36
C GLN A 225 20.66 13.42 -23.57
N GLU A 226 21.93 13.70 -23.88
CA GLU A 226 22.28 14.57 -24.99
C GLU A 226 21.86 13.97 -26.34
N GLU A 227 22.00 12.65 -26.50
CA GLU A 227 21.57 11.95 -27.71
C GLU A 227 20.05 11.96 -27.87
N LEU A 228 19.31 11.78 -26.77
CA LEU A 228 17.85 11.87 -26.79
C LEU A 228 17.42 13.25 -27.29
N GLU A 229 17.94 14.31 -26.68
CA GLU A 229 17.59 15.69 -27.04
C GLU A 229 18.02 16.06 -28.46
N LYS A 230 19.19 15.57 -28.91
CA LYS A 230 19.71 15.84 -30.26
C LYS A 230 18.93 15.12 -31.36
N TYR A 231 18.71 13.81 -31.22
CA TYR A 231 18.17 12.98 -32.32
C TYR A 231 16.64 12.90 -32.32
N PHE A 232 15.98 13.17 -31.18
CA PHE A 232 14.53 13.05 -31.04
C PHE A 232 13.83 14.42 -30.88
N ASP A 233 14.50 15.53 -31.18
CA ASP A 233 13.98 16.89 -31.02
C ASP A 233 12.61 17.08 -31.70
N GLU A 234 12.50 16.69 -32.98
CA GLU A 234 11.23 16.76 -33.73
C GLU A 234 10.12 15.90 -33.13
N HIS A 235 10.46 14.76 -32.50
CA HIS A 235 9.48 13.88 -31.84
C HIS A 235 9.03 14.45 -30.49
N LEU A 236 9.94 15.12 -29.76
CA LEU A 236 9.61 15.86 -28.54
C LEU A 236 8.63 17.00 -28.86
N ASP A 237 8.89 17.78 -29.90
CA ASP A 237 8.02 18.88 -30.34
C ASP A 237 6.65 18.37 -30.81
N PHE A 238 6.62 17.24 -31.51
CA PHE A 238 5.37 16.58 -31.91
C PHE A 238 4.53 16.17 -30.68
N TYR A 239 5.14 15.57 -29.67
CA TYR A 239 4.46 15.21 -28.42
C TYR A 239 3.87 16.46 -27.74
N LEU A 240 4.65 17.53 -27.61
CA LEU A 240 4.22 18.77 -26.94
C LEU A 240 3.03 19.42 -27.67
N THR A 241 3.03 19.39 -29.01
CA THR A 241 1.91 19.90 -29.82
C THR A 241 0.61 19.12 -29.60
N LYS A 242 0.71 17.81 -29.31
CA LYS A 242 -0.45 16.96 -28.98
C LYS A 242 -0.90 17.15 -27.52
N HIS A 243 0.00 17.60 -26.65
CA HIS A 243 -0.20 17.70 -25.20
C HIS A 243 0.09 19.14 -24.69
N ASN A 244 -0.75 20.11 -25.08
CA ASN A 244 -0.62 21.57 -24.85
C ASN A 244 -0.46 22.07 -23.39
N LYS A 245 -0.40 21.19 -22.38
CA LYS A 245 -0.26 21.55 -20.96
C LYS A 245 1.12 21.23 -20.38
N GLU A 246 2.05 20.75 -21.20
CA GLU A 246 3.34 20.25 -20.74
C GLU A 246 4.51 21.10 -21.28
N THR A 247 5.52 21.33 -20.45
CA THR A 247 6.76 21.98 -20.88
C THR A 247 7.75 20.93 -21.39
N LYS A 248 8.67 21.32 -22.29
CA LYS A 248 9.74 20.42 -22.77
C LYS A 248 10.55 19.83 -21.62
N GLN A 249 10.91 20.64 -20.62
CA GLN A 249 11.61 20.15 -19.43
C GLN A 249 10.79 19.15 -18.63
N GLY A 250 9.49 19.43 -18.42
CA GLY A 250 8.60 18.50 -17.72
C GLY A 250 8.46 17.16 -18.44
N LEU A 251 8.37 17.17 -19.77
CA LEU A 251 8.38 15.97 -20.60
C LEU A 251 9.69 15.19 -20.44
N LEU A 252 10.84 15.86 -20.55
CA LEU A 252 12.15 15.22 -20.39
C LEU A 252 12.32 14.61 -19.00
N ASP A 253 11.84 15.27 -17.94
CA ASP A 253 11.89 14.73 -16.58
C ASP A 253 10.99 13.49 -16.42
N LYS A 254 9.83 13.46 -17.07
CA LYS A 254 8.97 12.25 -17.11
C LYS A 254 9.62 11.12 -17.90
N ILE A 255 10.16 11.39 -19.10
CA ILE A 255 10.88 10.38 -19.90
C ILE A 255 12.07 9.85 -19.10
N ARG A 256 12.81 10.72 -18.39
CA ARG A 256 13.90 10.31 -17.51
C ARG A 256 13.43 9.36 -16.41
N LEU A 257 12.37 9.71 -15.69
CA LEU A 257 11.79 8.87 -14.63
C LEU A 257 11.33 7.49 -15.16
N TRP A 258 10.73 7.46 -16.34
CA TRP A 258 10.18 6.24 -16.93
C TRP A 258 11.24 5.34 -17.55
N TYR A 259 12.19 5.90 -18.29
CA TYR A 259 13.02 5.15 -19.23
C TYR A 259 14.53 5.31 -19.06
N ASN A 260 15.01 6.29 -18.28
CA ASN A 260 16.44 6.45 -17.99
C ASN A 260 16.83 5.81 -16.67
N GLY A 261 18.03 5.26 -16.60
CA GLY A 261 18.62 4.89 -15.33
C GLY A 261 19.64 3.77 -15.39
N PHE A 262 19.76 3.10 -16.53
CA PHE A 262 20.73 2.03 -16.69
C PHE A 262 22.15 2.56 -16.67
N SER A 263 23.02 1.92 -15.90
CA SER A 263 24.42 2.24 -15.73
C SER A 263 25.26 1.02 -15.38
N TRP A 264 26.52 1.08 -15.78
CA TRP A 264 27.54 0.06 -15.52
C TRP A 264 28.70 0.58 -14.67
N ASP A 265 28.77 1.89 -14.42
CA ASP A 265 29.81 2.55 -13.65
C ASP A 265 29.25 3.36 -12.47
N GLY A 266 27.93 3.52 -12.35
CA GLY A 266 27.31 4.34 -11.34
C GLY A 266 27.26 5.84 -11.68
N GLU A 267 27.88 6.27 -12.77
CA GLU A 267 28.00 7.67 -13.18
C GLU A 267 27.21 7.94 -14.46
N ASN A 268 27.50 7.20 -15.53
CA ASN A 268 26.86 7.36 -16.82
C ASN A 268 25.54 6.61 -16.85
N ARG A 269 24.47 7.32 -17.24
CA ARG A 269 23.09 6.80 -17.27
C ARG A 269 22.56 6.86 -18.70
N VAL A 270 21.99 5.76 -19.15
CA VAL A 270 21.40 5.66 -20.49
C VAL A 270 19.96 5.19 -20.46
N TYR A 271 19.21 5.64 -21.46
CA TYR A 271 17.88 5.18 -21.79
C TYR A 271 17.93 3.84 -22.53
N ASN A 272 16.91 3.00 -22.30
CA ASN A 272 16.70 1.83 -23.16
C ASN A 272 16.20 2.26 -24.55
N PRO A 273 16.89 1.89 -25.65
CA PRO A 273 16.49 2.30 -27.00
C PRO A 273 15.09 1.85 -27.40
N PHE A 274 14.73 0.61 -27.08
CA PHE A 274 13.43 0.06 -27.44
C PHE A 274 12.29 0.79 -26.72
N SER A 275 12.43 1.07 -25.43
CA SER A 275 11.41 1.82 -24.69
C SER A 275 11.21 3.23 -25.23
N ILE A 276 12.30 3.94 -25.55
CA ILE A 276 12.22 5.29 -26.13
C ILE A 276 11.57 5.29 -27.51
N LEU A 277 11.95 4.36 -28.38
CA LEU A 277 11.35 4.26 -29.71
C LEU A 277 9.83 3.99 -29.61
N ASN A 278 9.39 3.05 -28.76
CA ASN A 278 7.95 2.76 -28.57
C ASN A 278 7.20 3.92 -27.90
N PHE A 279 7.83 4.64 -26.97
CA PHE A 279 7.25 5.83 -26.37
C PHE A 279 6.91 6.87 -27.45
N PHE A 280 7.85 7.20 -28.35
CA PHE A 280 7.60 8.19 -29.40
C PHE A 280 6.64 7.72 -30.49
N ASP A 281 6.59 6.41 -30.77
CA ASP A 281 5.61 5.84 -31.71
C ASP A 281 4.18 5.94 -31.18
N THR A 282 3.96 5.54 -29.93
CA THR A 282 2.64 5.54 -29.32
C THR A 282 2.23 6.88 -28.71
N ASN A 283 3.22 7.74 -28.38
CA ASN A 283 3.07 8.96 -27.58
C ASN A 283 2.39 8.70 -26.22
N GLN A 284 2.68 7.54 -25.61
CA GLN A 284 2.12 7.14 -24.31
C GLN A 284 3.22 6.65 -23.38
N PHE A 285 3.09 6.93 -22.08
CA PHE A 285 3.96 6.32 -21.08
C PHE A 285 3.42 4.94 -20.72
N ALA A 286 4.17 3.90 -21.06
CA ALA A 286 3.85 2.52 -20.74
C ALA A 286 5.10 1.66 -20.52
N ASN A 287 4.87 0.41 -20.12
CA ASN A 287 5.88 -0.62 -19.95
C ASN A 287 6.14 -1.32 -21.31
N TYR A 288 7.21 -0.96 -22.00
CA TYR A 288 7.61 -1.51 -23.30
C TYR A 288 8.74 -2.53 -23.19
N TRP A 289 9.63 -2.38 -22.20
CA TRP A 289 10.82 -3.20 -22.05
C TRP A 289 10.51 -4.69 -21.83
N PHE A 290 9.40 -5.00 -21.16
CA PHE A 290 9.05 -6.32 -20.68
C PHE A 290 8.34 -7.19 -21.73
N VAL A 291 8.95 -8.32 -22.14
CA VAL A 291 8.33 -9.35 -23.00
C VAL A 291 8.82 -10.74 -22.58
N SER A 292 7.98 -11.75 -22.80
CA SER A 292 8.16 -13.16 -22.44
C SER A 292 9.58 -13.71 -22.71
N GLY A 293 10.06 -14.50 -21.75
CA GLY A 293 11.38 -15.13 -21.78
C GLY A 293 12.23 -14.67 -20.60
N THR A 294 12.69 -15.62 -19.79
CA THR A 294 13.32 -15.43 -18.47
C THR A 294 12.42 -14.90 -17.34
N PRO A 295 11.38 -15.65 -16.94
CA PRO A 295 10.69 -15.31 -15.71
C PRO A 295 10.58 -16.45 -14.67
N THR A 296 10.24 -17.67 -15.08
CA THR A 296 9.96 -18.79 -14.16
C THR A 296 11.19 -19.22 -13.35
N PHE A 297 12.34 -19.31 -14.02
CA PHE A 297 13.61 -19.63 -13.36
C PHE A 297 14.01 -18.57 -12.33
N LEU A 298 13.81 -17.29 -12.65
CA LEU A 298 14.17 -16.19 -11.75
C LEU A 298 13.25 -16.18 -10.52
N LEU A 299 11.95 -16.39 -10.70
CA LEU A 299 11.01 -16.53 -9.59
C LEU A 299 11.39 -17.68 -8.69
N ARG A 300 11.67 -18.85 -9.27
CA ARG A 300 12.10 -20.00 -8.49
C ARG A 300 13.35 -19.70 -7.67
N LEU A 301 14.36 -19.05 -8.25
CA LEU A 301 15.56 -18.63 -7.52
C LEU A 301 15.22 -17.65 -6.38
N MET A 302 14.31 -16.70 -6.60
CA MET A 302 13.84 -15.79 -5.55
C MET A 302 13.19 -16.58 -4.40
N PHE A 303 12.36 -17.57 -4.74
CA PHE A 303 11.70 -18.44 -3.77
C PHE A 303 12.69 -19.29 -2.95
N GLU A 304 13.63 -19.95 -3.61
CA GLU A 304 14.65 -20.77 -2.97
C GLU A 304 15.56 -19.96 -2.06
N LYS A 305 16.00 -18.77 -2.52
CA LYS A 305 16.89 -17.89 -1.77
C LYS A 305 16.17 -17.04 -0.73
N LYS A 306 14.83 -17.04 -0.72
CA LYS A 306 13.97 -16.21 0.14
C LYS A 306 14.34 -14.72 0.07
N ASN A 307 14.69 -14.23 -1.13
CA ASN A 307 15.12 -12.85 -1.34
C ASN A 307 14.20 -12.19 -2.38
N TYR A 308 13.55 -11.09 -1.98
CA TYR A 308 12.47 -10.45 -2.74
C TYR A 308 12.49 -8.92 -2.66
N GLU A 309 13.39 -8.34 -1.88
CA GLU A 309 13.58 -6.90 -1.78
C GLU A 309 14.84 -6.52 -2.56
N PHE A 310 14.67 -5.75 -3.63
CA PHE A 310 15.75 -5.42 -4.54
C PHE A 310 16.04 -3.92 -4.65
N GLU A 311 15.39 -3.11 -3.82
CA GLU A 311 15.72 -1.70 -3.72
C GLU A 311 16.98 -1.50 -2.88
N ASN A 312 17.92 -0.69 -3.39
CA ASN A 312 19.14 -0.28 -2.69
C ASN A 312 20.03 -1.44 -2.19
N VAL A 313 20.06 -2.57 -2.91
CA VAL A 313 20.87 -3.74 -2.56
C VAL A 313 22.35 -3.41 -2.63
N SER A 314 23.08 -3.71 -1.56
CA SER A 314 24.55 -3.64 -1.56
C SER A 314 25.15 -4.97 -1.98
N PHE A 315 26.02 -4.94 -2.98
CA PHE A 315 26.71 -6.11 -3.51
C PHE A 315 28.22 -5.90 -3.47
N ASN A 316 28.93 -6.82 -2.81
CA ASN A 316 30.39 -6.85 -2.79
C ASN A 316 30.86 -7.84 -3.86
N VAL A 317 31.70 -7.40 -4.78
CA VAL A 317 32.30 -8.30 -5.78
C VAL A 317 33.40 -9.12 -5.09
N ASN A 318 33.06 -10.33 -4.64
CA ASN A 318 34.07 -11.35 -4.35
C ASN A 318 34.28 -12.17 -5.62
N SER A 319 35.43 -11.99 -6.26
CA SER A 319 35.72 -12.28 -7.66
C SER A 319 35.64 -13.74 -8.13
N ASN A 320 35.46 -14.73 -7.24
CA ASN A 320 35.72 -16.13 -7.61
C ASN A 320 34.49 -17.07 -7.67
N ASN A 321 33.33 -16.73 -7.08
CA ASN A 321 32.19 -17.67 -6.96
C ASN A 321 30.90 -17.23 -7.68
N ILE A 322 30.88 -16.07 -8.33
CA ILE A 322 29.67 -15.51 -8.96
C ILE A 322 29.22 -16.30 -10.21
N TYR A 323 30.06 -17.20 -10.75
CA TYR A 323 29.96 -17.70 -12.12
C TYR A 323 29.65 -19.20 -12.28
N ASP A 324 29.35 -19.89 -11.20
CA ASP A 324 29.00 -21.31 -11.23
C ASP A 324 27.51 -21.50 -11.57
N ILE A 325 27.21 -22.27 -12.63
CA ILE A 325 25.84 -22.62 -13.05
C ILE A 325 25.12 -23.42 -11.94
N HIS A 326 25.86 -24.11 -11.07
CA HIS A 326 25.31 -24.84 -9.93
C HIS A 326 25.18 -23.98 -8.66
N LYS A 327 25.74 -22.76 -8.64
CA LYS A 327 25.65 -21.80 -7.52
C LYS A 327 25.29 -20.41 -8.03
N LEU A 328 24.09 -20.33 -8.59
CA LEU A 328 23.52 -19.10 -9.10
C LEU A 328 23.21 -18.11 -7.97
N GLU A 329 23.87 -16.95 -8.02
CA GLU A 329 23.56 -15.81 -7.15
C GLU A 329 22.50 -14.91 -7.82
N LEU A 330 21.43 -14.61 -7.08
CA LEU A 330 20.28 -13.88 -7.60
C LEU A 330 20.60 -12.45 -8.05
N ILE A 331 21.35 -11.70 -7.23
CA ILE A 331 21.65 -10.27 -7.49
C ILE A 331 22.46 -10.07 -8.79
N PRO A 332 23.55 -10.84 -9.04
CA PRO A 332 24.24 -10.81 -10.34
C PRO A 332 23.34 -11.12 -11.54
N ILE A 333 22.41 -12.07 -11.41
CA ILE A 333 21.47 -12.42 -12.49
C ILE A 333 20.54 -11.26 -12.79
N LEU A 334 19.94 -10.65 -11.75
CA LEU A 334 19.06 -9.50 -11.88
C LEU A 334 19.77 -8.30 -12.54
N PHE A 335 21.05 -8.08 -12.21
CA PHE A 335 21.85 -7.05 -12.87
C PHE A 335 22.10 -7.35 -14.36
N GLN A 336 22.54 -8.57 -14.68
CA GLN A 336 22.86 -8.96 -16.06
C GLN A 336 21.63 -8.96 -16.98
N THR A 337 20.49 -9.40 -16.45
CA THR A 337 19.22 -9.41 -17.17
C THR A 337 18.58 -8.02 -17.31
N GLY A 338 19.08 -7.02 -16.56
CA GLY A 338 18.64 -5.63 -16.65
C GLY A 338 17.53 -5.23 -15.67
N TYR A 339 17.16 -6.09 -14.73
CA TYR A 339 16.23 -5.73 -13.65
C TYR A 339 16.87 -4.80 -12.64
N LEU A 340 18.18 -4.96 -12.39
CA LEU A 340 18.95 -4.08 -11.52
C LEU A 340 20.08 -3.39 -12.28
N THR A 341 20.51 -2.25 -11.76
CA THR A 341 21.58 -1.44 -12.31
C THR A 341 22.43 -0.79 -11.23
N ILE A 342 23.66 -0.42 -11.56
CA ILE A 342 24.58 0.21 -10.60
C ILE A 342 24.15 1.65 -10.42
N THR A 343 23.83 2.01 -9.18
CA THR A 343 23.46 3.38 -8.81
C THR A 343 24.60 4.14 -8.16
N GLU A 344 25.47 3.44 -7.43
CA GLU A 344 26.60 4.01 -6.71
C GLU A 344 27.73 2.99 -6.62
N VAL A 345 28.97 3.46 -6.72
CA VAL A 345 30.18 2.65 -6.48
C VAL A 345 30.94 3.28 -5.32
N LYS A 346 31.12 2.52 -4.25
CA LYS A 346 31.88 2.94 -3.06
C LYS A 346 33.19 2.18 -3.01
N GLU A 347 34.29 2.92 -2.91
CA GLU A 347 35.59 2.31 -2.58
C GLU A 347 35.66 2.02 -1.08
N ILE A 348 35.93 0.76 -0.76
CA ILE A 348 36.25 0.27 0.57
C ILE A 348 37.78 0.13 0.66
N ARG A 349 38.30 0.08 1.89
CA ARG A 349 39.72 -0.23 2.19
C ARG A 349 40.19 -1.45 1.38
N ASP A 350 41.45 -1.39 0.93
CA ASP A 350 42.17 -2.43 0.16
C ASP A 350 41.68 -2.65 -1.28
N ASN A 351 41.39 -1.58 -2.04
CA ASN A 351 40.94 -1.63 -3.45
C ASN A 351 39.65 -2.48 -3.67
N LYS A 352 38.88 -2.72 -2.62
CA LYS A 352 37.60 -3.42 -2.72
C LYS A 352 36.51 -2.42 -3.10
N LYS A 353 35.71 -2.73 -4.11
CA LYS A 353 34.56 -1.91 -4.50
C LYS A 353 33.28 -2.56 -3.99
N GLN A 354 32.43 -1.75 -3.37
CA GLN A 354 31.06 -2.09 -3.05
C GLN A 354 30.13 -1.37 -4.01
N PHE A 355 29.23 -2.13 -4.61
CA PHE A 355 28.26 -1.63 -5.58
C PHE A 355 26.90 -1.52 -4.92
N LYS A 356 26.24 -0.39 -5.11
CA LYS A 356 24.84 -0.22 -4.75
C LYS A 356 23.98 -0.41 -5.99
N LEU A 357 23.05 -1.34 -5.93
CA LEU A 357 22.16 -1.70 -7.03
C LEU A 357 20.73 -1.25 -6.72
N ASN A 358 20.00 -0.85 -7.75
CA ASN A 358 18.57 -0.56 -7.69
C ASN A 358 17.91 -0.85 -9.04
N TYR A 359 16.58 -0.81 -9.12
CA TYR A 359 15.89 -0.75 -10.40
C TYR A 359 16.36 0.47 -11.19
N PRO A 360 16.57 0.35 -12.51
CA PRO A 360 17.03 1.47 -13.32
C PRO A 360 15.99 2.59 -13.36
N ASN A 361 14.73 2.25 -13.58
CA ASN A 361 13.67 3.22 -13.81
C ASN A 361 12.31 2.67 -13.39
N LYS A 362 11.29 3.51 -13.49
CA LYS A 362 9.90 3.14 -13.18
C LYS A 362 9.41 1.98 -14.04
N GLU A 363 9.68 1.99 -15.35
CA GLU A 363 9.24 0.94 -16.27
C GLU A 363 9.70 -0.45 -15.82
N VAL A 364 11.01 -0.63 -15.57
CA VAL A 364 11.58 -1.92 -15.21
C VAL A 364 11.09 -2.37 -13.84
N ARG A 365 11.04 -1.47 -12.86
CA ARG A 365 10.53 -1.77 -11.52
C ARG A 365 9.09 -2.27 -11.59
N ASP A 366 8.22 -1.48 -12.20
CA ASP A 366 6.80 -1.77 -12.26
C ASP A 366 6.56 -3.05 -13.08
N SER A 367 7.24 -3.22 -14.22
CA SER A 367 7.19 -4.44 -15.03
C SER A 367 7.65 -5.70 -14.28
N PHE A 368 8.66 -5.58 -13.42
CA PHE A 368 9.16 -6.70 -12.65
C PHE A 368 8.18 -7.11 -11.55
N TYR A 369 7.59 -6.15 -10.85
CA TYR A 369 6.53 -6.44 -9.88
C TYR A 369 5.27 -7.02 -10.54
N ASP A 370 4.82 -6.40 -11.64
CA ASP A 370 3.78 -6.92 -12.54
C ASP A 370 3.99 -8.41 -12.81
N PHE A 371 5.20 -8.73 -13.25
CA PHE A 371 5.57 -10.07 -13.62
C PHE A 371 5.52 -11.06 -12.45
N ILE A 372 6.05 -10.67 -11.29
CA ILE A 372 6.04 -11.52 -10.10
C ILE A 372 4.61 -11.78 -9.65
N ILE A 373 3.75 -10.76 -9.62
CA ILE A 373 2.35 -10.88 -9.23
C ILE A 373 1.60 -11.81 -10.19
N ASN A 374 1.73 -11.57 -11.50
CA ASN A 374 1.14 -12.42 -12.53
C ASN A 374 1.50 -13.89 -12.33
N SER A 375 2.77 -14.17 -12.09
CA SER A 375 3.25 -15.55 -12.05
C SER A 375 2.92 -16.30 -10.76
N ILE A 376 2.68 -15.58 -9.67
CA ILE A 376 2.36 -16.20 -8.39
C ILE A 376 0.86 -16.23 -8.15
N CYS A 377 0.12 -15.23 -8.60
CA CYS A 377 -1.28 -15.05 -8.21
C CYS A 377 -2.28 -15.38 -9.33
N PHE A 378 -1.87 -15.45 -10.60
CA PHE A 378 -2.82 -15.59 -11.70
C PHE A 378 -2.33 -16.62 -12.73
N THR A 379 -2.92 -17.82 -12.73
CA THR A 379 -2.60 -18.83 -13.74
C THR A 379 -3.04 -18.45 -15.16
N ASP A 380 -3.93 -17.46 -15.31
CA ASP A 380 -4.47 -16.98 -16.61
C ASP A 380 -4.43 -15.45 -16.80
N GLY A 381 -3.47 -14.77 -16.15
CA GLY A 381 -3.20 -13.33 -16.33
C GLY A 381 -3.90 -12.43 -15.32
N VAL A 382 -3.19 -11.39 -14.86
CA VAL A 382 -3.72 -10.35 -13.98
C VAL A 382 -4.84 -9.61 -14.69
N ASP A 383 -6.02 -9.61 -14.09
CA ASP A 383 -7.01 -8.59 -14.37
C ASP A 383 -6.46 -7.27 -13.81
N LYS A 384 -6.20 -6.27 -14.67
CA LYS A 384 -5.81 -4.91 -14.21
C LYS A 384 -6.82 -4.34 -13.20
N GLN A 385 -8.03 -4.88 -13.15
CA GLN A 385 -9.01 -4.60 -12.11
C GLN A 385 -8.51 -4.93 -10.71
N PHE A 386 -7.71 -5.98 -10.48
CA PHE A 386 -7.21 -6.33 -9.16
C PHE A 386 -6.45 -5.16 -8.50
N VAL A 387 -5.51 -4.58 -9.24
CA VAL A 387 -4.65 -3.49 -8.76
C VAL A 387 -5.47 -2.24 -8.50
N ASN A 388 -6.39 -1.91 -9.41
CA ASN A 388 -7.26 -0.75 -9.29
C ASN A 388 -8.22 -0.91 -8.12
N ARG A 389 -8.90 -2.06 -7.99
CA ARG A 389 -9.79 -2.38 -6.86
C ARG A 389 -9.07 -2.25 -5.52
N LEU A 390 -7.85 -2.79 -5.42
CA LEU A 390 -7.03 -2.68 -4.21
C LEU A 390 -6.61 -1.24 -3.93
N ALA A 391 -6.18 -0.49 -4.95
CA ALA A 391 -5.82 0.93 -4.83
C ALA A 391 -6.99 1.79 -4.37
N ASP A 392 -8.13 1.67 -5.06
CA ASP A 392 -9.35 2.42 -4.82
C ASP A 392 -9.91 2.08 -3.42
N GLY A 393 -9.90 0.80 -3.04
CA GLY A 393 -10.27 0.37 -1.69
C GLY A 393 -9.47 1.09 -0.59
N PHE A 394 -8.15 1.23 -0.77
CA PHE A 394 -7.33 2.02 0.17
C PHE A 394 -7.57 3.52 0.08
N ILE A 395 -7.76 4.09 -1.10
CA ILE A 395 -7.97 5.53 -1.30
C ILE A 395 -9.31 5.99 -0.70
N GLU A 396 -10.35 5.18 -0.91
CA GLU A 396 -11.73 5.43 -0.48
C GLU A 396 -12.01 4.91 0.94
N ASN A 397 -11.04 4.26 1.59
CA ASN A 397 -11.17 3.62 2.89
C ASN A 397 -12.24 2.50 2.93
N ASN A 398 -12.48 1.84 1.79
CA ASN A 398 -13.31 0.65 1.69
C ASN A 398 -12.47 -0.59 2.04
N LEU A 399 -12.28 -0.84 3.34
CA LEU A 399 -11.46 -1.96 3.81
C LEU A 399 -12.12 -3.33 3.58
N ASP A 400 -13.43 -3.40 3.37
CA ASP A 400 -14.10 -4.66 3.00
C ASP A 400 -13.63 -5.13 1.62
N GLU A 401 -13.57 -4.20 0.65
CA GLU A 401 -13.02 -4.46 -0.69
C GLU A 401 -11.55 -4.88 -0.62
N VAL A 402 -10.74 -4.19 0.19
CA VAL A 402 -9.31 -4.53 0.37
C VAL A 402 -9.13 -5.96 0.86
N GLU A 403 -9.93 -6.36 1.86
CA GLU A 403 -9.87 -7.71 2.45
C GLU A 403 -10.29 -8.77 1.42
N GLU A 404 -11.39 -8.53 0.70
CA GLU A 404 -11.89 -9.44 -0.34
C GLU A 404 -10.87 -9.63 -1.47
N VAL A 405 -10.31 -8.54 -1.99
CA VAL A 405 -9.32 -8.56 -3.08
C VAL A 405 -8.05 -9.32 -2.66
N ILE A 406 -7.54 -9.11 -1.45
CA ILE A 406 -6.38 -9.86 -0.93
C ILE A 406 -6.71 -11.35 -0.78
N ASP A 407 -7.91 -11.69 -0.31
CA ASP A 407 -8.34 -13.07 -0.11
C ASP A 407 -8.61 -13.83 -1.41
N GLU A 408 -9.15 -13.17 -2.44
CA GLU A 408 -9.25 -13.70 -3.81
C GLU A 408 -7.86 -14.07 -4.35
N MET A 409 -6.92 -13.11 -4.30
CA MET A 409 -5.56 -13.31 -4.79
C MET A 409 -4.83 -14.48 -4.11
N LEU A 410 -4.95 -14.61 -2.78
CA LEU A 410 -4.25 -15.67 -2.05
C LEU A 410 -4.79 -17.07 -2.35
N LYS A 411 -6.07 -17.20 -2.72
CA LYS A 411 -6.68 -18.49 -3.12
C LYS A 411 -6.13 -18.98 -4.45
N ASP A 412 -5.81 -18.07 -5.36
CA ASP A 412 -5.31 -18.39 -6.71
C ASP A 412 -3.82 -18.74 -6.75
N VAL A 413 -3.09 -18.54 -5.64
CA VAL A 413 -1.67 -18.92 -5.54
C VAL A 413 -1.50 -20.43 -5.77
N PRO A 414 -0.69 -20.90 -6.74
CA PRO A 414 -0.48 -22.32 -7.01
C PRO A 414 0.08 -23.10 -5.81
N HIS A 415 -0.16 -24.42 -5.77
CA HIS A 415 0.32 -25.28 -4.68
C HIS A 415 1.85 -25.23 -4.51
N ASP A 416 2.59 -25.09 -5.60
CA ASP A 416 4.06 -25.03 -5.56
C ASP A 416 4.59 -23.75 -4.89
N PHE A 417 3.76 -22.70 -4.83
CA PHE A 417 4.05 -21.42 -4.16
C PHE A 417 3.31 -21.26 -2.83
N TYR A 418 2.83 -22.37 -2.27
CA TYR A 418 2.00 -22.37 -1.08
C TYR A 418 2.68 -21.78 0.15
N VAL A 419 1.99 -20.82 0.77
CA VAL A 419 2.42 -20.09 1.95
C VAL A 419 2.41 -20.98 3.19
N LYS A 420 3.55 -21.64 3.48
CA LYS A 420 3.79 -22.38 4.73
C LYS A 420 4.51 -21.57 5.81
N GLN A 421 5.06 -20.42 5.43
CA GLN A 421 5.94 -19.60 6.28
C GLN A 421 5.50 -18.14 6.21
N GLU A 422 5.53 -17.46 7.36
CA GLU A 422 5.12 -16.06 7.54
C GLU A 422 5.93 -15.12 6.61
N VAL A 423 7.21 -15.42 6.42
CA VAL A 423 8.08 -14.72 5.47
C VAL A 423 7.53 -14.73 4.05
N VAL A 424 7.02 -15.86 3.56
CA VAL A 424 6.50 -15.96 2.19
C VAL A 424 5.22 -15.12 2.03
N LEU A 425 4.33 -15.15 3.04
CA LEU A 425 3.13 -14.32 3.06
C LEU A 425 3.48 -12.83 2.97
N HIS A 426 4.45 -12.41 3.79
CA HIS A 426 4.89 -11.02 3.86
C HIS A 426 5.50 -10.57 2.55
N CYS A 427 6.28 -11.43 1.89
CA CYS A 427 6.85 -11.12 0.59
C CYS A 427 5.77 -10.92 -0.47
N LEU A 428 4.76 -11.79 -0.55
CA LEU A 428 3.66 -11.66 -1.50
C LEU A 428 2.91 -10.34 -1.31
N LEU A 429 2.52 -10.05 -0.07
CA LEU A 429 1.77 -8.83 0.26
C LEU A 429 2.62 -7.58 0.04
N HIS A 430 3.91 -7.63 0.36
CA HIS A 430 4.83 -6.53 0.06
C HIS A 430 4.91 -6.24 -1.43
N ILE A 431 5.07 -7.27 -2.26
CA ILE A 431 5.14 -7.14 -3.72
C ILE A 431 3.84 -6.52 -4.27
N VAL A 432 2.70 -7.04 -3.83
CA VAL A 432 1.37 -6.59 -4.26
C VAL A 432 1.14 -5.14 -3.87
N PHE A 433 1.35 -4.81 -2.61
CA PHE A 433 1.21 -3.44 -2.13
C PHE A 433 2.18 -2.53 -2.90
N THR A 434 3.47 -2.85 -2.97
CA THR A 434 4.45 -1.98 -3.66
C THR A 434 4.06 -1.71 -5.10
N TYR A 435 3.52 -2.72 -5.79
CA TYR A 435 3.05 -2.59 -7.16
C TYR A 435 1.84 -1.66 -7.31
N VAL A 436 0.90 -1.70 -6.37
CA VAL A 436 -0.28 -0.79 -6.32
C VAL A 436 0.16 0.68 -6.23
N GLY A 437 1.40 0.96 -5.82
CA GLY A 437 1.99 2.30 -5.92
C GLY A 437 1.52 3.28 -4.84
N LEU A 438 0.86 2.80 -3.79
CA LEU A 438 0.66 3.56 -2.56
C LEU A 438 2.00 3.68 -1.83
N GLN A 439 2.18 4.72 -0.99
CA GLN A 439 3.40 4.89 -0.19
C GLN A 439 3.45 3.75 0.82
N ILE A 440 4.11 2.66 0.45
CA ILE A 440 4.11 1.43 1.22
C ILE A 440 5.49 1.19 1.76
N GLN A 441 5.50 0.87 3.05
CA GLN A 441 6.71 0.50 3.75
C GLN A 441 6.43 -0.87 4.37
N SER A 442 7.06 -1.92 3.82
CA SER A 442 7.10 -3.24 4.46
C SER A 442 8.24 -3.28 5.46
N GLU A 443 8.15 -4.19 6.44
CA GLU A 443 9.22 -4.41 7.42
C GLU A 443 9.70 -3.13 8.12
N VAL A 444 8.77 -2.22 8.44
CA VAL A 444 9.13 -0.92 9.03
C VAL A 444 9.70 -1.14 10.42
N HIS A 445 11.00 -0.90 10.54
CA HIS A 445 11.69 -0.93 11.81
C HIS A 445 11.28 0.30 12.62
N THR A 446 10.61 0.05 13.74
CA THR A 446 10.36 1.04 14.79
C THR A 446 11.28 0.73 15.97
N GLN A 447 11.44 1.69 16.89
CA GLN A 447 12.24 1.47 18.11
C GLN A 447 11.75 0.29 18.96
N LYS A 448 10.48 -0.15 18.80
CA LYS A 448 9.86 -1.19 19.61
C LYS A 448 9.64 -2.52 18.87
N GLY A 449 9.73 -2.57 17.54
CA GLY A 449 9.50 -3.78 16.74
C GLY A 449 9.44 -3.54 15.24
N ARG A 450 9.19 -4.60 14.46
CA ARG A 450 9.06 -4.57 13.00
C ARG A 450 7.60 -4.73 12.60
N LEU A 451 7.08 -3.78 11.84
CA LEU A 451 5.76 -3.82 11.21
C LEU A 451 5.77 -4.73 9.99
N ASP A 452 4.69 -5.47 9.74
CA ASP A 452 4.63 -6.33 8.55
C ASP A 452 4.39 -5.51 7.28
N ALA A 453 3.38 -4.62 7.29
CA ALA A 453 3.19 -3.65 6.21
C ALA A 453 2.52 -2.35 6.70
N VAL A 454 2.85 -1.25 6.04
CA VAL A 454 2.14 0.03 6.18
C VAL A 454 1.75 0.52 4.80
N VAL A 455 0.50 0.91 4.64
CA VAL A 455 -0.02 1.56 3.42
C VAL A 455 -0.42 2.99 3.78
N GLU A 456 0.20 3.98 3.13
CA GLU A 456 -0.10 5.39 3.36
C GLU A 456 -0.79 6.02 2.13
N THR A 457 -1.97 6.59 2.36
CA THR A 457 -2.73 7.36 1.36
C THR A 457 -2.68 8.84 1.70
N LYS A 458 -3.37 9.70 0.95
CA LYS A 458 -3.45 11.14 1.27
C LYS A 458 -4.16 11.39 2.62
N SER A 459 -5.12 10.55 2.98
CA SER A 459 -6.03 10.72 4.12
C SER A 459 -5.78 9.75 5.26
N HIS A 460 -5.30 8.54 4.98
CA HIS A 460 -5.18 7.44 5.95
C HIS A 460 -3.78 6.83 5.98
N VAL A 461 -3.47 6.18 7.10
CA VAL A 461 -2.32 5.30 7.28
C VAL A 461 -2.84 3.98 7.83
N TYR A 462 -2.69 2.92 7.05
CA TYR A 462 -3.09 1.56 7.40
C TYR A 462 -1.89 0.77 7.89
N ILE A 463 -1.97 0.23 9.10
CA ILE A 463 -0.92 -0.55 9.75
C ILE A 463 -1.38 -2.01 9.80
N PHE A 464 -0.70 -2.88 9.04
CA PHE A 464 -1.00 -4.30 8.96
C PHE A 464 -0.10 -5.13 9.87
N GLU A 465 -0.70 -6.13 10.49
CA GLU A 465 -0.02 -7.21 11.21
C GLU A 465 -0.67 -8.55 10.83
N PHE A 466 0.12 -9.43 10.22
CA PHE A 466 -0.34 -10.71 9.72
C PHE A 466 0.10 -11.83 10.67
N LYS A 467 -0.71 -12.88 10.79
CA LYS A 467 -0.35 -14.09 11.54
C LYS A 467 -0.73 -15.33 10.76
N ILE A 468 0.07 -16.39 10.88
CA ILE A 468 -0.25 -17.70 10.31
C ILE A 468 -0.76 -18.63 11.42
N ASN A 469 -1.97 -19.18 11.23
CA ASN A 469 -2.62 -20.14 12.14
C ASN A 469 -2.67 -19.70 13.62
N LYS A 470 -2.90 -18.40 13.89
CA LYS A 470 -3.04 -17.81 15.23
C LYS A 470 -4.31 -16.97 15.32
N THR A 471 -4.45 -16.15 16.37
CA THR A 471 -5.63 -15.30 16.55
C THR A 471 -5.40 -13.87 16.05
N VAL A 472 -6.41 -13.25 15.44
CA VAL A 472 -6.39 -11.81 15.09
C VAL A 472 -6.21 -10.90 16.32
N ASN A 473 -6.60 -11.38 17.50
CA ASN A 473 -6.38 -10.66 18.75
C ASN A 473 -4.90 -10.54 19.12
N GLU A 474 -4.08 -11.55 18.79
CA GLU A 474 -2.63 -11.46 18.96
C GLU A 474 -2.02 -10.41 18.02
N ALA A 475 -2.47 -10.35 16.76
CA ALA A 475 -2.05 -9.33 15.81
C ALA A 475 -2.39 -7.91 16.31
N ILE A 476 -3.64 -7.67 16.72
CA ILE A 476 -4.06 -6.39 17.29
C ILE A 476 -3.32 -6.05 18.59
N LYS A 477 -3.07 -7.05 19.45
CA LYS A 477 -2.30 -6.87 20.68
C LYS A 477 -0.87 -6.43 20.36
N GLN A 478 -0.25 -7.02 19.35
CA GLN A 478 1.09 -6.64 18.88
C GLN A 478 1.11 -5.19 18.38
N ILE A 479 0.17 -4.80 17.52
CA ILE A 479 0.05 -3.41 17.02
C ILE A 479 -0.01 -2.40 18.18
N ARG A 480 -0.82 -2.70 19.21
CA ARG A 480 -0.98 -1.83 20.39
C ARG A 480 0.27 -1.80 21.25
N GLN A 481 0.80 -2.96 21.63
CA GLN A 481 1.96 -3.07 22.54
C GLN A 481 3.23 -2.47 21.97
N LYS A 482 3.38 -2.56 20.65
CA LYS A 482 4.54 -2.01 19.93
C LYS A 482 4.38 -0.53 19.58
N GLU A 483 3.20 0.05 19.83
CA GLU A 483 2.88 1.46 19.60
C GLU A 483 3.21 1.93 18.18
N TYR A 484 2.95 1.09 17.19
CA TYR A 484 3.36 1.34 15.81
C TYR A 484 2.80 2.64 15.20
N GLY A 485 1.64 3.11 15.70
CA GLY A 485 1.06 4.38 15.29
C GLY A 485 1.91 5.62 15.62
N LEU A 486 2.84 5.54 16.59
CA LEU A 486 3.62 6.70 17.04
C LEU A 486 4.50 7.31 15.95
N LYS A 487 5.03 6.50 15.02
CA LYS A 487 5.84 7.00 13.89
C LYS A 487 5.05 8.01 13.05
N TYR A 488 3.74 7.80 12.97
CA TYR A 488 2.80 8.61 12.21
C TYR A 488 2.03 9.60 13.09
N ALA A 489 2.45 9.80 14.35
CA ALA A 489 1.76 10.67 15.31
C ALA A 489 1.61 12.13 14.86
N LYS A 490 2.54 12.58 14.01
CA LYS A 490 2.60 13.96 13.49
C LYS A 490 1.82 14.13 12.19
N THR A 491 1.33 13.05 11.58
CA THR A 491 0.51 13.16 10.37
C THR A 491 -0.89 13.61 10.76
N LYS A 492 -1.55 14.40 9.90
CA LYS A 492 -2.99 14.72 10.05
C LYS A 492 -3.89 13.59 9.53
N LYS A 493 -3.32 12.40 9.27
CA LYS A 493 -3.98 11.27 8.64
C LYS A 493 -4.63 10.39 9.71
N GLN A 494 -5.75 9.75 9.37
CA GLN A 494 -6.36 8.76 10.26
C GLN A 494 -5.52 7.49 10.28
N LEU A 495 -5.26 6.95 11.48
CA LEU A 495 -4.50 5.72 11.65
C LEU A 495 -5.42 4.53 11.91
N ILE A 496 -5.31 3.50 11.08
CA ILE A 496 -6.10 2.29 11.20
C ILE A 496 -5.16 1.09 11.33
N GLY A 497 -5.30 0.33 12.42
CA GLY A 497 -4.60 -0.93 12.64
C GLY A 497 -5.44 -2.11 12.17
N ILE A 498 -4.85 -2.99 11.36
CA ILE A 498 -5.50 -4.15 10.73
C ILE A 498 -4.72 -5.40 11.12
N GLY A 499 -5.38 -6.32 11.80
CA GLY A 499 -4.84 -7.63 12.16
C GLY A 499 -5.54 -8.73 11.38
N ALA A 500 -4.78 -9.61 10.72
CA ALA A 500 -5.35 -10.68 9.91
C ALA A 500 -4.71 -12.04 10.23
N ASN A 501 -5.51 -13.11 10.21
CA ASN A 501 -5.04 -14.48 10.38
C ASN A 501 -5.14 -15.27 9.07
N TYR A 502 -4.00 -15.67 8.54
CA TYR A 502 -3.89 -16.56 7.40
C TYR A 502 -4.00 -18.02 7.86
N SER A 503 -4.99 -18.72 7.31
CA SER A 503 -5.16 -20.15 7.55
C SER A 503 -4.44 -20.95 6.49
N THR A 504 -3.41 -21.70 6.86
CA THR A 504 -2.72 -22.58 5.90
C THR A 504 -3.68 -23.64 5.35
N LYS A 505 -4.67 -24.08 6.13
CA LYS A 505 -5.68 -25.06 5.70
C LYS A 505 -6.65 -24.47 4.66
N LYS A 506 -7.12 -23.23 4.84
CA LYS A 506 -8.07 -22.58 3.93
C LYS A 506 -7.42 -21.82 2.78
N ARG A 507 -6.10 -21.55 2.87
CA ARG A 507 -5.31 -20.81 1.88
C ARG A 507 -5.76 -19.36 1.66
N CYS A 508 -6.30 -18.74 2.70
CA CYS A 508 -6.74 -17.35 2.68
C CYS A 508 -6.63 -16.77 4.10
N PHE A 509 -6.81 -15.45 4.23
CA PHE A 509 -7.16 -14.91 5.53
C PHE A 509 -8.58 -15.36 5.88
N ASP A 510 -8.75 -15.90 7.08
CA ASP A 510 -10.05 -16.42 7.51
C ASP A 510 -10.71 -15.57 8.59
N LYS A 511 -9.95 -14.62 9.14
CA LYS A 511 -10.42 -13.61 10.09
C LYS A 511 -9.60 -12.34 9.93
N TRP A 512 -10.31 -11.22 9.96
CA TRP A 512 -9.77 -9.87 9.99
C TRP A 512 -10.27 -9.14 11.24
N LYS A 513 -9.50 -8.16 11.72
CA LYS A 513 -9.90 -7.26 12.80
C LYS A 513 -9.29 -5.88 12.59
N ARG A 514 -10.12 -4.85 12.74
CA ARG A 514 -9.76 -3.44 12.51
C ARG A 514 -9.83 -2.67 13.82
N ILE A 515 -8.92 -1.71 14.04
CA ILE A 515 -8.94 -0.77 15.15
C ILE A 515 -8.56 0.64 14.67
N VAL A 516 -9.20 1.68 15.19
CA VAL A 516 -8.71 3.05 15.03
C VAL A 516 -7.61 3.28 16.06
N ILE A 517 -6.44 3.76 15.62
CA ILE A 517 -5.32 4.08 16.50
C ILE A 517 -5.38 5.57 16.80
N ILE A 518 -5.79 5.91 18.02
CA ILE A 518 -5.88 7.30 18.46
C ILE A 518 -4.46 7.79 18.81
N ASN A 519 -3.98 8.81 18.10
CA ASN A 519 -2.68 9.42 18.37
C ASN A 519 -2.73 10.24 19.67
N ASN A 520 -1.82 9.93 20.59
CA ASN A 520 -1.61 10.67 21.84
C ASN A 520 -1.13 12.13 21.65
N ALA A 521 -1.19 12.71 20.45
CA ALA A 521 -0.95 14.13 20.21
C ALA A 521 -2.25 14.96 20.31
N ASN A 522 -3.40 14.38 19.94
CA ASN A 522 -4.68 15.08 19.99
C ASN A 522 -5.25 15.20 21.40
N TRP A 523 -5.00 14.23 22.30
CA TRP A 523 -5.47 14.37 23.69
C TRP A 523 -4.84 15.57 24.39
N ARG A 524 -3.61 16.00 24.05
CA ARG A 524 -3.01 17.19 24.71
C ARG A 524 -3.71 18.48 24.31
N ASN A 525 -4.15 18.58 23.05
CA ASN A 525 -4.92 19.71 22.56
C ASN A 525 -6.37 19.64 23.06
N GLU A 526 -6.99 18.46 23.05
CA GLU A 526 -8.32 18.26 23.65
C GLU A 526 -8.30 18.49 25.17
N PHE A 527 -7.25 18.07 25.88
CA PHE A 527 -7.08 18.31 27.32
C PHE A 527 -6.70 19.76 27.62
N ALA A 528 -6.02 20.46 26.70
CA ALA A 528 -5.79 21.90 26.80
C ALA A 528 -7.11 22.68 26.57
N ASN A 529 -7.93 22.26 25.60
CA ASN A 529 -9.27 22.80 25.41
C ASN A 529 -10.17 22.51 26.61
N TRP A 530 -10.16 21.28 27.12
CA TRP A 530 -10.88 20.90 28.33
C TRP A 530 -10.38 21.65 29.57
N ARG A 531 -9.06 21.94 29.66
CA ARG A 531 -8.51 22.83 30.70
C ARG A 531 -8.97 24.27 30.56
N ASN A 532 -9.09 24.79 29.34
CA ASN A 532 -9.60 26.13 29.09
C ASN A 532 -11.11 26.21 29.37
N GLU A 533 -11.88 25.20 28.98
CA GLU A 533 -13.29 25.05 29.34
C GLU A 533 -13.46 24.93 30.85
N PHE A 534 -12.61 24.15 31.53
CA PHE A 534 -12.64 24.05 32.99
C PHE A 534 -12.23 25.36 33.68
N ALA A 535 -11.31 26.13 33.09
CA ALA A 535 -10.95 27.46 33.59
C ALA A 535 -12.10 28.47 33.39
N ASN A 536 -12.81 28.40 32.26
CA ASN A 536 -14.02 29.17 32.01
C ASN A 536 -15.12 28.78 33.00
N TRP A 537 -15.37 27.48 33.18
CA TRP A 537 -16.33 26.97 34.17
C TRP A 537 -15.97 27.39 35.59
N ARG A 538 -14.68 27.48 35.92
CA ARG A 538 -14.20 27.96 37.23
C ARG A 538 -14.39 29.48 37.40
N ASN A 539 -14.28 30.26 36.33
CA ASN A 539 -14.60 31.69 36.34
C ASN A 539 -16.12 31.92 36.43
N GLU A 540 -16.91 31.13 35.71
CA GLU A 540 -18.37 31.10 35.84
C GLU A 540 -18.79 30.71 37.24
N PHE A 541 -18.16 29.70 37.85
CA PHE A 541 -18.42 29.30 39.24
C PHE A 541 -18.01 30.39 40.25
N ALA A 542 -16.96 31.17 39.97
CA ALA A 542 -16.57 32.32 40.78
C ALA A 542 -17.59 33.48 40.65
N ASN A 543 -18.11 33.73 39.46
CA ASN A 543 -19.21 34.67 39.22
C ASN A 543 -20.48 34.21 39.93
N TRP A 544 -20.84 32.93 39.80
CA TRP A 544 -21.98 32.31 40.47
C TRP A 544 -21.83 32.40 42.00
N ARG A 545 -20.61 32.26 42.53
CA ARG A 545 -20.33 32.42 43.96
C ARG A 545 -20.42 33.88 44.43
N ASN A 546 -20.10 34.85 43.57
CA ASN A 546 -20.33 36.28 43.86
C ASN A 546 -21.83 36.62 43.80
N GLU A 547 -22.56 36.07 42.82
CA GLU A 547 -24.02 36.16 42.74
C GLU A 547 -24.68 35.52 43.97
N PHE A 548 -24.19 34.37 44.41
CA PHE A 548 -24.67 33.71 45.64
C PHE A 548 -24.36 34.52 46.90
N ALA A 549 -23.24 35.25 46.94
CA ALA A 549 -22.93 36.17 48.04
C ALA A 549 -23.85 37.40 48.03
N ASN A 550 -24.18 37.93 46.85
CA ASN A 550 -25.17 39.00 46.70
C ASN A 550 -26.58 38.53 47.11
N TRP A 551 -27.00 37.34 46.67
CA TRP A 551 -28.25 36.71 47.11
C TRP A 551 -28.28 36.49 48.62
N ARG A 552 -27.16 36.11 49.24
CA ARG A 552 -27.07 35.92 50.69
C ARG A 552 -27.21 37.24 51.46
N ASN A 553 -26.71 38.36 50.90
CA ASN A 553 -26.91 39.70 51.45
C ASN A 553 -28.36 40.18 51.28
N GLU A 554 -28.97 39.93 50.11
CA GLU A 554 -30.38 40.21 49.87
C GLU A 554 -31.30 39.40 50.80
N PHE A 555 -30.97 38.12 51.03
CA PHE A 555 -31.70 37.25 51.95
C PHE A 555 -31.55 37.67 53.42
N ALA A 556 -30.39 38.22 53.80
CA ALA A 556 -30.18 38.79 55.13
C ALA A 556 -30.99 40.09 55.32
N ASN A 557 -31.07 40.94 54.30
CA ASN A 557 -31.95 42.11 54.30
C ASN A 557 -33.43 41.71 54.37
N TRP A 558 -33.83 40.70 53.60
CA TRP A 558 -35.19 40.14 53.64
C TRP A 558 -35.55 39.59 55.03
N ARG A 559 -34.62 38.90 55.69
CA ARG A 559 -34.81 38.38 57.05
C ARG A 559 -34.98 39.50 58.09
N ASN A 560 -34.30 40.64 57.91
CA ASN A 560 -34.47 41.82 58.76
C ASN A 560 -35.81 42.53 58.51
N GLU A 561 -36.23 42.67 57.24
CA GLU A 561 -37.54 43.21 56.89
C GLU A 561 -38.68 42.34 57.45
N PHE A 562 -38.56 41.01 57.35
CA PHE A 562 -39.52 40.06 57.89
C PHE A 562 -39.62 40.11 59.42
N ALA A 563 -38.49 40.29 60.12
CA ALA A 563 -38.47 40.49 61.56
C ALA A 563 -39.18 41.79 61.98
N ASN A 564 -39.00 42.87 61.22
CA ASN A 564 -39.70 44.14 61.43
C ASN A 564 -41.21 44.03 61.20
N TRP A 565 -41.64 43.34 60.14
CA TRP A 565 -43.06 43.04 59.91
C TRP A 565 -43.65 42.20 61.02
N ARG A 566 -42.94 41.17 61.49
CA ARG A 566 -43.39 40.31 62.60
C ARG A 566 -43.60 41.11 63.89
N ASN A 567 -42.71 42.07 64.18
CA ASN A 567 -42.85 42.94 65.35
C ASN A 567 -44.03 43.91 65.21
N ARG A 568 -44.22 44.52 64.03
CA ARG A 568 -45.38 45.38 63.73
C ARG A 568 -46.70 44.61 63.84
N PHE A 569 -46.74 43.38 63.32
CA PHE A 569 -47.91 42.50 63.40
C PHE A 569 -48.22 42.06 64.83
N ALA A 570 -47.20 41.77 65.64
CA ALA A 570 -47.38 41.45 67.05
C ALA A 570 -47.94 42.66 67.84
N ASN A 571 -47.45 43.87 67.57
CA ASN A 571 -47.99 45.10 68.16
C ASN A 571 -49.45 45.35 67.74
N TRP A 572 -49.78 45.15 66.47
CA TRP A 572 -51.16 45.23 65.99
C TRP A 572 -52.06 44.18 66.68
N ARG A 573 -51.63 42.92 66.74
CA ARG A 573 -52.38 41.84 67.39
C ARG A 573 -52.67 42.14 68.86
N ASN A 574 -51.72 42.76 69.56
CA ASN A 574 -51.91 43.18 70.95
C ASN A 574 -52.93 44.34 71.08
N ARG A 575 -52.94 45.29 70.13
CA ARG A 575 -53.98 46.34 70.06
C ARG A 575 -55.35 45.75 69.76
N PHE A 576 -55.42 44.82 68.80
CA PHE A 576 -56.66 44.12 68.42
C PHE A 576 -57.22 43.25 69.55
N ALA A 577 -56.38 42.61 70.37
CA ALA A 577 -56.84 41.84 71.53
C ALA A 577 -57.55 42.71 72.59
N ASN A 578 -57.28 44.02 72.61
CA ASN A 578 -57.94 45.01 73.47
C ASN A 578 -59.14 45.70 72.80
N TRP A 579 -59.62 45.21 71.65
CA TRP A 579 -60.62 45.83 70.77
C TRP A 579 -61.92 46.26 71.46
N ARG A 580 -62.37 45.56 72.52
CA ARG A 580 -63.58 45.97 73.26
C ARG A 580 -63.45 47.32 73.99
N ASN A 581 -62.24 47.82 74.21
CA ASN A 581 -61.96 49.08 74.92
C ASN A 581 -61.29 50.15 74.05
N ASP A 582 -61.11 49.90 72.74
CA ASP A 582 -60.40 50.82 71.85
C ASP A 582 -61.40 51.79 71.17
N LYS A 583 -61.34 53.07 71.56
CA LYS A 583 -62.18 54.14 70.98
C LYS A 583 -61.80 54.50 69.53
N ASN A 584 -60.66 54.01 69.02
CA ASN A 584 -60.13 54.36 67.70
C ASN A 584 -60.03 53.15 66.76
N PHE A 585 -60.99 52.22 66.82
CA PHE A 585 -61.04 51.01 65.97
C PHE A 585 -60.79 51.27 64.47
N ASN A 586 -61.29 52.39 63.95
CA ASN A 586 -61.09 52.76 62.54
C ASN A 586 -59.64 53.12 62.21
N GLU A 587 -58.88 53.72 63.14
CA GLU A 587 -57.44 53.97 62.95
C GLU A 587 -56.65 52.66 63.02
N THR A 588 -56.98 51.79 63.97
CA THR A 588 -56.34 50.46 64.13
C THR A 588 -56.60 49.54 62.92
N LEU A 589 -57.76 49.69 62.25
CA LEU A 589 -58.08 49.00 61.01
C LEU A 589 -57.38 49.63 59.79
N ALA A 590 -57.27 50.96 59.73
CA ALA A 590 -56.53 51.67 58.68
C ALA A 590 -55.03 51.33 58.71
N ASP A 591 -54.41 51.29 59.89
CA ASP A 591 -53.02 50.87 60.08
C ASP A 591 -52.76 49.44 59.58
N PHE A 592 -53.73 48.53 59.78
CA PHE A 592 -53.65 47.15 59.29
C PHE A 592 -53.75 47.07 57.77
N LEU A 593 -54.71 47.77 57.17
CA LEU A 593 -54.87 47.78 55.72
C LEU A 593 -53.68 48.42 55.02
N HIS A 594 -53.06 49.44 55.63
CA HIS A 594 -51.82 50.03 55.14
C HIS A 594 -50.63 49.05 55.23
N LEU A 595 -50.45 48.38 56.38
CA LEU A 595 -49.40 47.36 56.55
C LEU A 595 -49.60 46.17 55.60
N ALA A 596 -50.84 45.72 55.40
CA ALA A 596 -51.19 44.66 54.46
C ALA A 596 -50.94 45.10 53.02
N GLY A 597 -51.25 46.35 52.67
CA GLY A 597 -50.94 46.95 51.37
C GLY A 597 -49.44 47.00 51.10
N GLU A 598 -48.63 47.49 52.04
CA GLU A 598 -47.17 47.52 51.93
C GLU A 598 -46.57 46.11 51.73
N ILE A 599 -47.06 45.11 52.48
CA ILE A 599 -46.61 43.72 52.36
C ILE A 599 -47.00 43.15 50.99
N ILE A 600 -48.22 43.40 50.51
CA ILE A 600 -48.69 42.92 49.20
C ILE A 600 -47.89 43.58 48.06
N THR A 601 -47.67 44.89 48.10
CA THR A 601 -46.87 45.60 47.08
C THR A 601 -45.44 45.07 47.04
N LYS A 602 -44.76 44.93 48.20
CA LYS A 602 -43.41 44.36 48.28
C LYS A 602 -43.37 42.89 47.82
N MET A 603 -44.36 42.07 48.15
CA MET A 603 -44.44 40.69 47.67
C MET A 603 -44.67 40.60 46.15
N THR A 604 -45.41 41.56 45.57
CA THR A 604 -45.70 41.61 44.13
C THR A 604 -44.51 42.14 43.33
N GLU A 605 -43.75 43.11 43.85
CA GLU A 605 -42.50 43.60 43.25
C GLU A 605 -41.41 42.50 43.20
N HIS A 606 -41.40 41.59 44.19
CA HIS A 606 -40.43 40.50 44.28
C HIS A 606 -40.90 39.17 43.66
N ALA A 607 -42.17 39.02 43.30
CA ALA A 607 -42.69 37.83 42.62
C ALA A 607 -42.09 37.62 41.21
N ASN A 608 -41.57 38.69 40.59
CA ASN A 608 -40.92 38.65 39.28
C ASN A 608 -39.41 38.29 39.32
N VAL A 609 -38.88 37.89 40.48
CA VAL A 609 -37.43 37.62 40.68
C VAL A 609 -37.10 36.12 40.72
N PHE A 610 -38.09 35.22 40.62
CA PHE A 610 -37.86 33.77 40.53
C PHE A 610 -38.07 33.27 39.10
N PRO A 611 -37.06 32.72 38.40
CA PRO A 611 -37.27 32.00 37.16
C PRO A 611 -38.10 30.74 37.42
N ASN A 612 -38.96 30.42 36.46
CA ASN A 612 -39.84 29.24 36.37
C ASN A 612 -39.31 27.99 37.09
N VAL A 613 -40.11 27.46 38.00
CA VAL A 613 -39.93 26.12 38.57
C VAL A 613 -40.03 25.08 37.44
N PRO A 614 -39.13 24.08 37.35
CA PRO A 614 -39.22 23.03 36.35
C PRO A 614 -40.53 22.25 36.51
N VAL A 615 -41.26 22.10 35.42
CA VAL A 615 -42.48 21.28 35.33
C VAL A 615 -42.08 19.80 35.52
N PRO A 616 -42.69 19.05 36.44
CA PRO A 616 -42.47 17.60 36.56
C PRO A 616 -42.72 16.89 35.21
N LEU A 617 -41.90 15.89 34.87
CA LEU A 617 -42.04 15.11 33.62
C LEU A 617 -43.47 14.58 33.43
N THR A 618 -44.15 14.25 34.54
CA THR A 618 -45.55 13.79 34.56
C THR A 618 -46.53 14.84 34.02
N GLN A 619 -46.31 16.13 34.24
CA GLN A 619 -47.11 17.22 33.66
C GLN A 619 -46.79 17.40 32.16
N VAL A 620 -45.52 17.30 31.77
CA VAL A 620 -45.09 17.38 30.36
C VAL A 620 -45.67 16.23 29.52
N VAL A 621 -45.84 15.05 30.14
CA VAL A 621 -46.42 13.86 29.50
C VAL A 621 -47.95 13.93 29.44
N ALA A 622 -48.61 14.43 30.49
CA ALA A 622 -50.07 14.60 30.52
C ALA A 622 -50.59 15.60 29.47
N GLU A 623 -49.86 16.71 29.22
CA GLU A 623 -50.24 17.73 28.23
C GLU A 623 -50.13 17.25 26.77
N ARG A 624 -49.36 16.19 26.50
CA ARG A 624 -49.10 15.66 25.14
C ARG A 624 -50.04 14.55 24.69
N GLY A 625 -50.98 14.14 25.54
CA GLY A 625 -52.18 13.38 25.15
C GLY A 625 -51.97 11.98 24.54
N ALA A 626 -50.82 11.32 24.76
CA ALA A 626 -50.51 10.06 24.07
C ALA A 626 -49.97 8.92 24.96
N PHE A 627 -50.01 9.00 26.28
CA PHE A 627 -49.52 7.93 27.16
C PHE A 627 -50.42 7.71 28.37
N ARG A 628 -50.70 6.44 28.67
CA ARG A 628 -51.48 5.98 29.85
C ARG A 628 -50.48 5.35 30.80
N GLU A 629 -50.26 5.92 31.98
CA GLU A 629 -49.25 5.45 32.94
C GLU A 629 -49.90 4.72 34.12
N VAL A 630 -49.39 3.57 34.55
CA VAL A 630 -49.00 3.25 35.96
C VAL A 630 -48.69 1.74 36.18
N LEU A 631 -47.72 1.46 37.06
CA LEU A 631 -47.40 0.13 37.62
C LEU A 631 -47.72 0.10 39.14
N ASN A 632 -48.31 -0.99 39.62
CA ASN A 632 -48.76 -1.20 41.02
C ASN A 632 -47.68 -1.68 42.01
N ILE A 633 -46.46 -1.92 41.56
CA ILE A 633 -45.40 -2.42 42.46
C ILE A 633 -44.90 -1.32 43.43
N LEU A 634 -45.45 -0.11 43.34
CA LEU A 634 -45.09 1.03 44.17
C LEU A 634 -45.72 1.02 45.57
N GLN A 635 -46.60 0.09 45.99
CA GLN A 635 -47.16 0.23 47.34
C GLN A 635 -46.11 -0.01 48.44
N ASP A 636 -45.32 -1.09 48.34
CA ASP A 636 -44.22 -1.38 49.27
C ASP A 636 -43.03 -0.42 49.08
N GLU A 637 -42.77 0.05 47.85
CA GLU A 637 -41.71 1.04 47.57
C GLU A 637 -42.10 2.46 48.04
N LEU A 638 -43.39 2.83 47.95
CA LEU A 638 -43.89 4.13 48.41
C LEU A 638 -43.98 4.20 49.93
N GLU A 639 -44.22 3.10 50.66
CA GLU A 639 -44.27 3.13 52.12
C GLU A 639 -43.00 3.77 52.72
N ASN A 640 -41.85 3.48 52.12
CA ASN A 640 -40.54 3.99 52.53
C ASN A 640 -40.14 5.32 51.88
N ALA A 641 -40.98 5.90 51.00
CA ALA A 641 -40.68 7.15 50.31
C ALA A 641 -40.96 8.40 51.18
N PRO A 642 -40.24 9.52 50.95
CA PRO A 642 -40.52 10.81 51.59
C PRO A 642 -41.93 11.34 51.31
N ASP A 643 -42.50 12.10 52.24
CA ASP A 643 -43.90 12.57 52.17
C ASP A 643 -44.22 13.38 50.91
N ASN A 644 -43.26 14.18 50.41
CA ASN A 644 -43.41 14.92 49.16
C ASN A 644 -43.56 14.01 47.93
N VAL A 645 -42.98 12.80 47.94
CA VAL A 645 -43.13 11.82 46.86
C VAL A 645 -44.49 11.13 46.96
N LYS A 646 -44.93 10.80 48.19
CA LYS A 646 -46.26 10.24 48.44
C LYS A 646 -47.38 11.20 48.05
N GLU A 647 -47.20 12.50 48.28
CA GLU A 647 -48.14 13.55 47.84
C GLU A 647 -48.13 13.72 46.31
N LEU A 648 -46.97 13.65 45.67
CA LEU A 648 -46.86 13.75 44.21
C LEU A 648 -47.66 12.65 43.49
N VAL A 649 -47.57 11.40 43.97
CA VAL A 649 -48.34 10.29 43.41
C VAL A 649 -49.85 10.50 43.57
N LYS A 650 -50.29 11.08 44.70
CA LYS A 650 -51.70 11.45 44.92
C LYS A 650 -52.17 12.60 44.03
N SER A 651 -51.26 13.41 43.52
CA SER A 651 -51.56 14.55 42.64
C SER A 651 -51.65 14.18 41.15
N LEU A 652 -51.42 12.90 40.79
CA LEU A 652 -51.52 12.44 39.40
C LEU A 652 -52.98 12.47 38.91
N PRO A 653 -53.25 12.87 37.65
CA PRO A 653 -54.61 12.95 37.14
C PRO A 653 -55.21 11.54 36.98
N ALA A 654 -56.35 11.29 37.62
CA ALA A 654 -57.02 9.99 37.59
C ALA A 654 -57.42 9.54 36.16
N ASP A 655 -57.67 10.49 35.26
CA ASP A 655 -58.11 10.21 33.88
C ASP A 655 -56.98 9.70 32.96
N SER A 656 -55.72 9.87 33.36
CA SER A 656 -54.51 9.47 32.60
C SER A 656 -53.71 8.34 33.26
N THR A 657 -54.22 7.77 34.35
CA THR A 657 -53.46 6.88 35.23
C THR A 657 -54.20 5.56 35.52
N GLU A 658 -53.56 4.42 35.24
CA GLU A 658 -54.15 3.06 35.39
C GLU A 658 -53.28 2.17 36.31
N PHE A 659 -53.82 1.74 37.45
CA PHE A 659 -53.12 0.86 38.39
C PHE A 659 -53.35 -0.61 38.05
N LEU A 660 -52.27 -1.35 37.76
CA LEU A 660 -52.32 -2.74 37.30
C LEU A 660 -52.02 -3.75 38.41
N GLU A 661 -52.96 -4.60 38.79
CA GLU A 661 -52.73 -5.61 39.83
C GLU A 661 -51.70 -6.68 39.44
N THR A 662 -50.88 -7.11 40.41
CA THR A 662 -49.91 -8.20 40.20
C THR A 662 -50.66 -9.53 40.23
N THR A 663 -50.81 -10.17 39.07
CA THR A 663 -51.44 -11.49 38.93
C THR A 663 -50.42 -12.62 39.09
N GLU A 664 -50.91 -13.86 39.25
CA GLU A 664 -50.05 -15.06 39.32
C GLU A 664 -49.20 -15.23 38.04
N GLU A 665 -49.78 -14.90 36.87
CA GLU A 665 -49.09 -14.90 35.57
C GLU A 665 -47.87 -13.94 35.56
N VAL A 666 -47.97 -12.79 36.22
CA VAL A 666 -46.86 -11.83 36.35
C VAL A 666 -45.74 -12.38 37.21
N ILE A 667 -46.09 -13.07 38.30
CA ILE A 667 -45.13 -13.69 39.21
C ILE A 667 -44.39 -14.84 38.51
N ASP A 668 -45.10 -15.66 37.73
CA ASP A 668 -44.52 -16.76 36.97
C ASP A 668 -43.53 -16.26 35.93
N LEU A 669 -43.91 -15.26 35.13
CA LEU A 669 -43.01 -14.68 34.12
C LEU A 669 -41.78 -14.00 34.75
N ALA A 670 -41.96 -13.29 35.87
CA ALA A 670 -40.85 -12.68 36.60
C ALA A 670 -39.87 -13.73 37.18
N THR A 671 -40.40 -14.87 37.62
CA THR A 671 -39.60 -16.00 38.11
C THR A 671 -38.80 -16.63 36.98
N GLU A 672 -39.38 -16.73 35.79
CA GLU A 672 -38.69 -17.29 34.62
C GLU A 672 -37.49 -16.45 34.20
N TYR A 673 -37.58 -15.12 34.26
CA TYR A 673 -36.43 -14.25 34.02
C TYR A 673 -35.24 -14.53 34.96
N ILE A 674 -35.52 -14.94 36.19
CA ILE A 674 -34.48 -15.34 37.16
C ILE A 674 -33.95 -16.74 36.85
N ASN A 675 -34.84 -17.69 36.52
CA ASN A 675 -34.46 -19.07 36.19
C ASN A 675 -33.50 -19.12 35.00
N GLU A 676 -33.80 -18.34 33.96
CA GLU A 676 -32.98 -18.16 32.76
C GLU A 676 -31.77 -17.22 32.98
N LYS A 677 -31.55 -16.79 34.23
CA LYS A 677 -30.40 -15.99 34.67
C LYS A 677 -30.27 -14.65 33.94
N VAL A 678 -31.39 -14.07 33.50
CA VAL A 678 -31.39 -12.71 32.96
C VAL A 678 -30.98 -11.73 34.05
N VAL A 679 -31.36 -11.93 35.30
CA VAL A 679 -30.78 -11.24 36.47
C VAL A 679 -30.71 -12.18 37.67
N GLY A 680 -30.01 -11.78 38.73
CA GLY A 680 -29.93 -12.55 39.97
C GLY A 680 -31.19 -12.44 40.83
N GLN A 681 -31.35 -13.36 41.79
CA GLN A 681 -32.53 -13.43 42.67
C GLN A 681 -32.83 -12.14 43.45
N THR A 682 -31.82 -11.34 43.76
CA THR A 682 -31.97 -10.07 44.49
C THR A 682 -32.69 -8.98 43.69
N SER A 683 -32.93 -9.19 42.39
CA SER A 683 -33.57 -8.24 41.48
C SER A 683 -34.99 -8.67 41.10
N PHE A 684 -35.66 -9.47 41.95
CA PHE A 684 -37.02 -9.96 41.65
C PHE A 684 -38.05 -8.83 41.50
N ALA A 685 -37.93 -7.75 42.28
CA ALA A 685 -38.78 -6.57 42.12
C ALA A 685 -38.65 -5.97 40.71
N ASP A 686 -37.42 -5.77 40.21
CA ASP A 686 -37.16 -5.31 38.84
C ASP A 686 -37.79 -6.24 37.79
N CYS A 687 -37.71 -7.57 38.00
CA CYS A 687 -38.36 -8.56 37.13
C CYS A 687 -39.89 -8.44 37.13
N LEU A 688 -40.51 -8.18 38.29
CA LEU A 688 -41.96 -7.99 38.39
C LEU A 688 -42.42 -6.78 37.59
N HIS A 689 -41.67 -5.66 37.61
CA HIS A 689 -41.99 -4.49 36.78
C HIS A 689 -41.98 -4.83 35.29
N ILE A 690 -40.99 -5.60 34.85
CA ILE A 690 -40.84 -6.00 33.44
C ILE A 690 -41.94 -6.98 33.04
N ALA A 691 -42.25 -7.96 33.88
CA ALA A 691 -43.31 -8.94 33.63
C ALA A 691 -44.69 -8.27 33.58
N LEU A 692 -44.97 -7.35 34.50
CA LEU A 692 -46.23 -6.62 34.56
C LEU A 692 -46.44 -5.78 33.29
N ALA A 693 -45.43 -5.05 32.85
CA ALA A 693 -45.50 -4.27 31.62
C ALA A 693 -45.64 -5.16 30.37
N THR A 694 -44.99 -6.34 30.36
CA THR A 694 -45.08 -7.30 29.26
C THR A 694 -46.50 -7.87 29.13
N ILE A 695 -47.08 -8.36 30.23
CA ILE A 695 -48.42 -8.97 30.24
C ILE A 695 -49.50 -7.92 29.96
N SER A 696 -49.32 -6.72 30.50
CA SER A 696 -50.22 -5.57 30.26
C SER A 696 -50.03 -4.93 28.88
N ARG A 697 -49.11 -5.48 28.06
CA ARG A 697 -48.82 -5.05 26.68
C ARG A 697 -48.41 -3.58 26.57
N ALA A 698 -47.64 -3.08 27.53
CA ALA A 698 -47.06 -1.75 27.45
C ALA A 698 -46.13 -1.64 26.23
N ASP A 699 -46.14 -0.48 25.58
CA ASP A 699 -45.23 -0.23 24.45
C ASP A 699 -43.80 0.06 24.93
N PHE A 700 -43.66 0.77 26.06
CA PHE A 700 -42.36 1.17 26.61
C PHE A 700 -42.30 0.97 28.14
N ILE A 701 -41.12 0.62 28.65
CA ILE A 701 -40.72 0.87 30.03
C ILE A 701 -39.68 1.98 30.04
N VAL A 702 -39.87 2.94 30.93
CA VAL A 702 -38.93 4.02 31.20
C VAL A 702 -38.33 3.82 32.59
N SER A 703 -37.00 3.73 32.70
CA SER A 703 -36.34 3.48 34.00
C SER A 703 -34.96 4.13 34.11
N TRP A 704 -34.58 4.56 35.33
CA TRP A 704 -33.22 4.99 35.66
C TRP A 704 -32.31 3.82 36.11
N ASN A 705 -32.81 2.59 36.20
CA ASN A 705 -32.03 1.42 36.62
C ASN A 705 -31.19 0.87 35.47
N PHE A 706 -30.03 1.51 35.20
CA PHE A 706 -29.07 1.10 34.16
C PHE A 706 -28.35 -0.22 34.44
N LYS A 707 -28.50 -0.78 35.64
CA LYS A 707 -27.79 -1.99 36.05
C LYS A 707 -28.60 -3.25 35.74
N HIS A 708 -29.89 -3.23 36.01
CA HIS A 708 -30.76 -4.39 35.91
C HIS A 708 -31.82 -4.27 34.81
N ILE A 709 -32.28 -3.06 34.48
CA ILE A 709 -33.36 -2.83 33.51
C ILE A 709 -32.82 -2.23 32.20
N VAL A 710 -32.21 -1.05 32.25
CA VAL A 710 -31.70 -0.31 31.07
C VAL A 710 -30.27 -0.74 30.72
N ASN A 711 -30.11 -2.04 30.46
CA ASN A 711 -28.85 -2.65 30.03
C ASN A 711 -29.07 -3.51 28.78
N ILE A 712 -28.28 -3.31 27.73
CA ILE A 712 -28.53 -3.93 26.41
C ILE A 712 -28.56 -5.47 26.43
N GLU A 713 -27.75 -6.12 27.26
CA GLU A 713 -27.74 -7.58 27.37
C GLU A 713 -28.97 -8.08 28.13
N ARG A 714 -29.37 -7.36 29.19
CA ARG A 714 -30.55 -7.68 29.99
C ARG A 714 -31.84 -7.50 29.18
N ILE A 715 -31.97 -6.38 28.46
CA ILE A 715 -33.10 -6.09 27.56
C ILE A 715 -33.28 -7.21 26.53
N ARG A 716 -32.19 -7.69 25.94
CA ARG A 716 -32.22 -8.83 25.01
C ARG A 716 -32.66 -10.12 25.70
N GLY A 717 -32.18 -10.36 26.92
CA GLY A 717 -32.58 -11.50 27.74
C GLY A 717 -34.08 -11.51 28.04
N TYR A 718 -34.62 -10.41 28.58
CA TYR A 718 -36.05 -10.28 28.87
C TYR A 718 -36.91 -10.48 27.61
N ASN A 719 -36.56 -9.81 26.51
CA ASN A 719 -37.30 -9.93 25.26
C ASN A 719 -37.19 -11.31 24.62
N SER A 720 -36.09 -12.03 24.81
CA SER A 720 -35.97 -13.41 24.33
C SER A 720 -36.98 -14.32 25.02
N ILE A 721 -37.13 -14.21 26.34
CA ILE A 721 -38.09 -14.99 27.13
C ILE A 721 -39.53 -14.57 26.77
N ASN A 722 -39.79 -13.27 26.64
CA ASN A 722 -41.10 -12.78 26.22
C ASN A 722 -41.56 -13.39 24.89
N ILE A 723 -40.68 -13.43 23.90
CA ILE A 723 -40.98 -14.02 22.58
C ILE A 723 -41.24 -15.52 22.69
N GLN A 724 -40.47 -16.25 23.53
CA GLN A 724 -40.66 -17.68 23.74
C GLN A 724 -42.05 -18.00 24.31
N HIS A 725 -42.57 -17.13 25.19
CA HIS A 725 -43.92 -17.25 25.76
C HIS A 725 -45.01 -16.58 24.90
N GLY A 726 -44.67 -16.09 23.70
CA GLY A 726 -45.63 -15.50 22.76
C GLY A 726 -46.03 -14.05 23.05
N TYR A 727 -45.31 -13.36 23.95
CA TYR A 727 -45.52 -11.95 24.24
C TYR A 727 -44.78 -11.03 23.25
N LYS A 728 -45.26 -9.79 23.09
CA LYS A 728 -44.61 -8.75 22.27
C LYS A 728 -43.26 -8.36 22.91
N GLN A 729 -42.31 -7.97 22.07
CA GLN A 729 -41.10 -7.31 22.55
C GLN A 729 -41.44 -5.97 23.24
N LEU A 730 -40.84 -5.76 24.39
CA LEU A 730 -40.97 -4.57 25.21
C LEU A 730 -39.80 -3.63 24.94
N GLU A 731 -40.09 -2.36 24.64
CA GLU A 731 -39.06 -1.35 24.49
C GLU A 731 -38.67 -0.76 25.84
N ILE A 732 -37.44 -1.01 26.27
CA ILE A 732 -36.90 -0.46 27.52
C ILE A 732 -35.94 0.69 27.19
N ARG A 733 -36.13 1.85 27.83
CA ARG A 733 -35.46 3.11 27.51
C ARG A 733 -35.14 3.92 28.77
N SER A 734 -34.13 4.78 28.70
CA SER A 734 -33.85 5.73 29.78
C SER A 734 -34.73 6.99 29.66
N PRO A 735 -35.08 7.67 30.76
CA PRO A 735 -35.83 8.93 30.71
C PRO A 735 -35.21 10.00 29.81
N ARG A 736 -33.87 10.05 29.72
CA ARG A 736 -33.14 10.98 28.84
C ARG A 736 -33.48 10.81 27.36
N GLU A 737 -33.93 9.63 26.95
CA GLU A 737 -34.30 9.37 25.55
C GLU A 737 -35.69 9.91 25.20
N PHE A 738 -36.49 10.30 26.21
CA PHE A 738 -37.78 10.96 26.03
C PHE A 738 -37.70 12.49 26.19
N GLU A 739 -36.58 13.01 26.70
CA GLU A 739 -36.23 14.43 26.63
C GLU A 739 -35.69 14.74 25.22
N LYS A 740 -36.53 15.21 24.27
CA LYS A 740 -36.04 15.77 22.99
C LYS A 740 -35.16 17.00 23.30
N TYR A 741 -33.94 17.17 22.76
CA TYR A 741 -33.51 17.19 21.35
C TYR A 741 -34.32 18.16 20.46
N GLU A 742 -34.66 19.33 21.01
CA GLU A 742 -34.92 20.56 20.29
C GLU A 742 -34.42 21.71 21.18
N ASP A 743 -33.10 21.95 21.12
CA ASP A 743 -32.45 23.27 21.20
C ASP A 743 -30.94 23.04 21.07
N LEU A 744 -30.41 23.49 19.93
CA LEU A 744 -28.97 23.63 19.62
C LEU A 744 -28.31 24.64 20.57
#